data_AF-A0A1H8HAV8-F1
#
_entry.id   AF-A0A1H8HAV8-F1
#
_cell.length_a   1.000
_cell.length_b   1.000
_cell.length_c   1.000
_cell.angle_alpha   90.00
_cell.angle_beta   90.00
_cell.angle_gamma   90.00
#
_symmetry.space_group_name_H-M   'P 1'
#
loop_
_entity.id
_entity.type
_entity.pdbx_description
1 polymer ?
#
loop_
_entity_poly.entity_id
_entity_poly.type
_entity_poly.pdbx_seq_one_letter_code
_entity_poly.pdbx_strand_id
1 'polypeptide(L)'
;MSTVHHRTPNVIAVDGRGLPARQVVYLRSQASTAVAALIARQRHNANGHLVEQWDPRLFGHAPKPNQATLCNLSAMPLLTDSVDAGWGLVLPGLAGEVRQRWDQRGNHWRMAYDPQLRPVAMEENDQAGVDTFIYADATANADYNLRGQLLEQSDPSGTLRLDNYALTGDPLRQVRRFADGLPHSCEQTFDALGSPVSQTDAGGHRRFLRRDICGQLKQLDLQLRDDDAPQPILLDARYNAAGQIEQQDTANGLTSRWTYDPANHLLSTLKAGKTGEALHQNLAYFYDAMGNVLRIEDLTVAPLYFANQRVDGHRDFTYDSLYRLISASGLEGETPHLHPGLPEPLVPIDTGHRFNYTQLYDYDTGNNLIRLRHVREGNNHTQVLRIDPHSNRGVRWAEGDPEPDFDALFDAHGNPLHLQRGAQALVWDARDQLSKVTLLKRDNGVSDDDETYLYSQGERVSRTHTTASTHRQTRYLPGLEIRTSNHGEQLHVLTCSLAHGSVRCLHWEAGQPSGIEADQLRYSLDDHLGSSTLELDRHGSLISREHYYPFGGTAWHAARSSIEVDYKTLRYCGKELDASGLYYYGARYYAPWLQRWVGADPAGDVDGLNLYGFVANNPMTFTDDQGLIVETPAQRDARKAQTAAYWEQWKKRNRLNKEIRKFTDIMKLTSRRASEAQTQLASHRSASAHTQAAAVRVGAHVGAQAVSYGAGVAVGIGAAALGSVAGPPGIVVGAALGFATGKAVSIGLDYALERLSLSAAVNFKSRKLDPDKIVKKGEYKNLDLFHYAKAKARDLSHAVSAPTQKSVLKAGKEVTSTGSKIALKATGTLGASEIGAVIGTVLGTIEIIHEIGAASHELTDAKIARADTHINGMIEVLNAQMDYIDALFAQAETGAINTYQPLSKMFGASSGDTPQTLRKRMEVTIGQLKLTQSMLR
;
A
#
# COMPACT_ATOMS: atom_id res chain seq x y z
N MET A 1 -34.62 28.45 -25.18
CA MET A 1 -34.48 27.08 -24.62
C MET A 1 -34.42 27.20 -23.11
N SER A 2 -35.24 26.44 -22.38
CA SER A 2 -35.15 26.30 -20.93
C SER A 2 -34.60 24.91 -20.62
N THR A 3 -33.33 24.82 -20.22
CA THR A 3 -32.70 23.61 -19.68
C THR A 3 -32.55 23.75 -18.18
N VAL A 4 -32.42 22.64 -17.44
CA VAL A 4 -32.17 22.72 -15.99
C VAL A 4 -30.86 23.46 -15.67
N HIS A 5 -29.87 23.40 -16.58
CA HIS A 5 -28.56 24.02 -16.41
C HIS A 5 -28.50 25.53 -16.75
N HIS A 6 -29.58 26.16 -17.24
CA HIS A 6 -29.54 27.57 -17.62
C HIS A 6 -29.35 28.49 -16.39
N ARG A 7 -28.16 29.12 -16.29
CA ARG A 7 -27.68 29.89 -15.13
C ARG A 7 -27.47 29.06 -13.86
N THR A 8 -26.88 27.87 -13.98
CA THR A 8 -26.43 27.07 -12.83
C THR A 8 -24.90 26.81 -12.83
N PRO A 9 -24.05 27.85 -12.72
CA PRO A 9 -22.60 27.67 -12.63
C PRO A 9 -22.18 27.03 -11.30
N ASN A 10 -20.91 26.62 -11.20
CA ASN A 10 -20.22 26.42 -9.93
C ASN A 10 -19.34 27.66 -9.69
N VAL A 11 -19.49 28.34 -8.55
CA VAL A 11 -18.83 29.63 -8.26
C VAL A 11 -18.05 29.54 -6.95
N ILE A 12 -16.73 29.67 -7.02
CA ILE A 12 -15.86 29.77 -5.84
C ILE A 12 -15.64 31.25 -5.52
N ALA A 13 -15.96 31.65 -4.30
CA ALA A 13 -15.68 32.98 -3.77
C ALA A 13 -14.51 32.91 -2.78
N VAL A 14 -13.49 33.73 -3.01
CA VAL A 14 -12.26 33.80 -2.21
C VAL A 14 -12.27 34.99 -1.24
N ASP A 15 -11.47 34.91 -0.18
CA ASP A 15 -11.20 36.02 0.72
C ASP A 15 -10.10 36.97 0.19
N GLY A 16 -9.77 38.00 0.96
CA GLY A 16 -8.71 38.98 0.61
C GLY A 16 -7.27 38.43 0.56
N ARG A 17 -7.07 37.14 0.84
CA ARG A 17 -5.79 36.41 0.69
C ARG A 17 -5.80 35.46 -0.51
N GLY A 18 -6.93 35.36 -1.23
CA GLY A 18 -7.13 34.41 -2.32
C GLY A 18 -7.55 33.01 -1.85
N LEU A 19 -7.82 32.80 -0.56
CA LEU A 19 -8.25 31.50 -0.03
C LEU A 19 -9.75 31.30 -0.27
N PRO A 20 -10.21 30.12 -0.71
CA PRO A 20 -11.64 29.85 -0.83
C PRO A 20 -12.37 30.05 0.49
N ALA A 21 -13.46 30.81 0.46
CA ALA A 21 -14.30 31.09 1.63
C ALA A 21 -15.72 30.52 1.45
N ARG A 22 -16.21 30.45 0.22
CA ARG A 22 -17.51 29.85 -0.13
C ARG A 22 -17.45 29.17 -1.49
N GLN A 23 -18.19 28.08 -1.64
CA GLN A 23 -18.56 27.53 -2.93
C GLN A 23 -20.08 27.65 -3.08
N VAL A 24 -20.54 28.24 -4.18
CA VAL A 24 -21.95 28.40 -4.50
C VAL A 24 -22.26 27.54 -5.72
N VAL A 25 -23.08 26.51 -5.52
CA VAL A 25 -23.66 25.70 -6.59
C VAL A 25 -25.15 26.00 -6.68
N TYR A 26 -25.74 25.78 -7.85
CA TYR A 26 -27.06 26.28 -8.18
C TYR A 26 -27.96 25.11 -8.60
N LEU A 27 -28.94 24.78 -7.75
CA LEU A 27 -29.84 23.65 -7.90
C LEU A 27 -31.16 24.06 -8.58
N ARG A 28 -31.54 23.30 -9.61
CA ARG A 28 -32.83 23.30 -10.29
C ARG A 28 -33.13 21.90 -10.81
N SER A 29 -34.27 21.32 -10.45
CA SER A 29 -34.71 19.97 -10.85
C SER A 29 -35.64 19.95 -12.08
N GLN A 30 -36.27 21.08 -12.43
CA GLN A 30 -37.15 21.20 -13.60
C GLN A 30 -36.91 22.56 -14.26
N ALA A 31 -36.86 22.63 -15.59
CA ALA A 31 -36.47 23.86 -16.30
C ALA A 31 -37.40 25.07 -16.06
N SER A 32 -38.60 24.84 -15.53
CA SER A 32 -39.60 25.83 -15.13
C SER A 32 -39.41 26.38 -13.70
N THR A 33 -38.64 25.73 -12.83
CA THR A 33 -38.51 26.13 -11.42
C THR A 33 -37.42 27.17 -11.17
N ALA A 34 -37.61 27.94 -10.10
CA ALA A 34 -36.61 28.88 -9.60
C ALA A 34 -35.34 28.14 -9.16
N VAL A 35 -34.19 28.80 -9.30
CA VAL A 35 -32.90 28.22 -8.90
C VAL A 35 -32.67 28.45 -7.41
N ALA A 36 -32.37 27.39 -6.68
CA ALA A 36 -31.87 27.47 -5.30
C ALA A 36 -30.35 27.60 -5.30
N ALA A 37 -29.80 28.60 -4.61
CA ALA A 37 -28.36 28.72 -4.41
C ALA A 37 -27.95 27.96 -3.15
N LEU A 38 -27.15 26.90 -3.31
CA LEU A 38 -26.60 26.10 -2.21
C LEU A 38 -25.17 26.59 -1.93
N ILE A 39 -24.89 26.95 -0.68
CA ILE A 39 -23.66 27.64 -0.29
C ILE A 39 -22.88 26.79 0.71
N ALA A 40 -21.87 26.05 0.25
CA ALA A 40 -20.85 25.49 1.14
C ALA A 40 -19.88 26.59 1.58
N ARG A 41 -19.28 26.46 2.76
CA ARG A 41 -18.43 27.49 3.37
C ARG A 41 -17.17 26.89 4.00
N GLN A 42 -16.09 27.66 4.00
CA GLN A 42 -14.80 27.27 4.55
C GLN A 42 -14.26 28.38 5.45
N ARG A 43 -13.76 28.03 6.63
CA ARG A 43 -13.06 28.96 7.54
C ARG A 43 -11.57 28.65 7.55
N HIS A 44 -10.77 29.67 7.25
CA HIS A 44 -9.31 29.62 7.26
C HIS A 44 -8.77 30.42 8.46
N ASN A 45 -7.80 29.87 9.20
CA ASN A 45 -7.17 30.55 10.34
C ASN A 45 -6.25 31.71 9.89
N ALA A 46 -5.61 32.41 10.83
CA ALA A 46 -4.74 33.55 10.52
C ALA A 46 -3.57 33.19 9.56
N ASN A 47 -2.98 32.01 9.72
CA ASN A 47 -1.89 31.49 8.89
C ASN A 47 -2.37 30.98 7.52
N GLY A 48 -3.69 30.96 7.28
CA GLY A 48 -4.28 30.50 6.02
C GLY A 48 -4.51 28.99 5.95
N HIS A 49 -4.39 28.25 7.06
CA HIS A 49 -4.77 26.83 7.06
C HIS A 49 -6.30 26.71 7.15
N LEU A 50 -6.89 25.76 6.42
CA LEU A 50 -8.30 25.39 6.55
C LEU A 50 -8.53 24.80 7.96
N VAL A 51 -9.58 25.27 8.65
CA VAL A 51 -9.90 24.84 10.03
C VAL A 51 -11.37 24.50 10.26
N GLU A 52 -12.28 24.90 9.36
CA GLU A 52 -13.67 24.42 9.35
C GLU A 52 -14.21 24.32 7.92
N GLN A 53 -15.06 23.34 7.70
CA GLN A 53 -15.81 23.13 6.46
C GLN A 53 -17.29 22.89 6.78
N TRP A 54 -18.17 23.55 6.04
CA TRP A 54 -19.61 23.50 6.22
C TRP A 54 -20.33 23.24 4.89
N ASP A 55 -21.25 22.30 4.88
CA ASP A 55 -22.16 22.06 3.75
C ASP A 55 -23.33 23.09 3.72
N PRO A 56 -24.17 23.10 2.66
CA PRO A 56 -25.29 24.03 2.54
C PRO A 56 -26.48 23.81 3.48
N ARG A 57 -26.55 22.67 4.18
CA ARG A 57 -27.64 22.22 5.06
C ARG A 57 -27.32 22.50 6.53
N LEU A 58 -26.12 22.14 6.98
CA LEU A 58 -25.72 22.23 8.38
C LEU A 58 -25.31 23.66 8.79
N PHE A 59 -24.85 24.50 7.85
CA PHE A 59 -24.42 25.87 8.19
C PHE A 59 -25.56 26.72 8.80
N GLY A 60 -25.35 27.14 10.05
CA GLY A 60 -26.32 27.96 10.80
C GLY A 60 -27.45 27.16 11.45
N HIS A 61 -27.41 25.82 11.35
CA HIS A 61 -28.37 24.90 11.96
C HIS A 61 -27.70 23.92 12.92
N ALA A 62 -26.56 23.33 12.54
CA ALA A 62 -25.80 22.40 13.37
C ALA A 62 -24.89 23.12 14.38
N PRO A 63 -24.60 22.51 15.54
CA PRO A 63 -23.78 23.13 16.59
C PRO A 63 -22.27 23.16 16.26
N LYS A 64 -21.80 22.35 15.31
CA LYS A 64 -20.40 22.29 14.86
C LYS A 64 -20.32 22.11 13.33
N PRO A 65 -19.21 22.48 12.67
CA PRO A 65 -19.00 22.25 11.22
C PRO A 65 -19.01 20.76 10.85
N ASN A 66 -19.27 20.45 9.57
CA ASN A 66 -19.14 19.09 9.03
C ASN A 66 -17.79 18.46 9.37
N GLN A 67 -16.74 19.28 9.28
CA GLN A 67 -15.37 18.95 9.65
C GLN A 67 -14.69 20.19 10.23
N ALA A 68 -14.09 20.05 11.42
CA ALA A 68 -13.12 20.97 11.99
C ALA A 68 -11.73 20.33 11.99
N THR A 69 -10.68 21.14 11.83
CA THR A 69 -9.30 20.65 11.83
C THR A 69 -8.37 21.57 12.61
N LEU A 70 -7.64 21.02 13.56
CA LEU A 70 -6.53 21.67 14.25
C LEU A 70 -5.21 21.15 13.67
N CYS A 71 -4.47 22.00 12.99
CA CYS A 71 -3.14 21.69 12.45
C CYS A 71 -2.00 22.21 13.34
N ASN A 72 -0.81 21.63 13.18
CA ASN A 72 0.43 22.22 13.67
C ASN A 72 0.84 23.47 12.83
N LEU A 73 1.95 24.10 13.22
CA LEU A 73 2.49 25.29 12.54
C LEU A 73 2.93 25.03 11.08
N SER A 74 3.13 23.77 10.70
CA SER A 74 3.48 23.31 9.33
C SER A 74 2.24 22.82 8.55
N ALA A 75 1.04 23.24 8.95
CA ALA A 75 -0.27 22.88 8.38
C ALA A 75 -0.65 21.38 8.44
N MET A 76 0.14 20.52 9.08
CA MET A 76 -0.18 19.10 9.23
C MET A 76 -1.29 18.90 10.28
N PRO A 77 -2.39 18.19 9.98
CA PRO A 77 -3.45 17.90 10.94
C PRO A 77 -2.93 17.20 12.21
N LEU A 78 -3.53 17.56 13.35
CA LEU A 78 -3.33 16.91 14.64
C LEU A 78 -4.65 16.39 15.20
N LEU A 79 -5.71 17.19 15.16
CA LEU A 79 -7.08 16.77 15.49
C LEU A 79 -7.99 17.08 14.31
N THR A 80 -8.74 16.08 13.86
CA THR A 80 -9.90 16.27 12.99
C THR A 80 -11.14 15.92 13.80
N ASP A 81 -12.20 16.73 13.71
CA ASP A 81 -13.48 16.51 14.37
C ASP A 81 -14.62 16.64 13.33
N SER A 82 -15.30 15.54 13.06
CA SER A 82 -16.38 15.42 12.07
C SER A 82 -17.75 15.23 12.74
N VAL A 83 -18.82 15.71 12.09
CA VAL A 83 -20.20 15.32 12.47
C VAL A 83 -20.53 13.90 12.04
N ASP A 84 -19.96 13.44 10.94
CA ASP A 84 -20.20 12.11 10.38
C ASP A 84 -19.32 11.09 11.12
N ALA A 85 -18.00 11.27 11.02
CA ALA A 85 -16.99 10.32 11.53
C ALA A 85 -16.48 10.59 12.96
N GLY A 86 -17.07 11.53 13.72
CA GLY A 86 -16.55 11.89 15.05
C GLY A 86 -15.14 12.49 15.01
N TRP A 87 -14.42 12.50 16.15
CA TRP A 87 -13.05 13.01 16.22
C TRP A 87 -11.94 11.94 16.24
N GLY A 88 -10.81 12.29 15.63
CA GLY A 88 -9.56 11.54 15.63
C GLY A 88 -8.35 12.43 15.93
N LEU A 89 -7.52 12.05 16.91
CA LEU A 89 -6.34 12.78 17.37
C LEU A 89 -5.07 12.02 16.99
N VAL A 90 -4.04 12.72 16.53
CA VAL A 90 -2.76 12.18 16.07
C VAL A 90 -1.60 12.90 16.75
N LEU A 91 -0.69 12.12 17.37
CA LEU A 91 0.60 12.58 17.86
C LEU A 91 1.72 12.11 16.90
N PRO A 92 2.25 13.02 16.07
CA PRO A 92 3.39 12.72 15.19
C PRO A 92 4.72 12.75 15.94
N GLY A 93 5.69 11.99 15.41
CA GLY A 93 7.10 12.14 15.73
C GLY A 93 7.81 13.22 14.90
N LEU A 94 9.13 13.31 15.05
CA LEU A 94 9.93 14.41 14.50
C LEU A 94 10.08 14.40 12.98
N ALA A 95 9.76 13.29 12.30
CA ALA A 95 9.73 13.20 10.84
C ALA A 95 8.29 13.20 10.27
N GLY A 96 7.28 13.44 11.12
CA GLY A 96 5.87 13.29 10.77
C GLY A 96 5.38 11.84 10.80
N GLU A 97 6.19 10.90 11.27
CA GLU A 97 5.77 9.51 11.46
C GLU A 97 4.80 9.43 12.64
N VAL A 98 3.59 8.89 12.47
CA VAL A 98 2.60 8.90 13.56
C VAL A 98 3.00 7.92 14.64
N ARG A 99 3.21 8.43 15.84
CA ARG A 99 3.63 7.65 17.01
C ARG A 99 2.43 7.14 17.79
N GLN A 100 1.39 7.95 17.92
CA GLN A 100 0.14 7.57 18.59
C GLN A 100 -1.08 8.18 17.88
N ARG A 101 -2.20 7.47 17.87
CA ARG A 101 -3.52 7.93 17.40
C ARG A 101 -4.57 7.60 18.46
N TRP A 102 -5.58 8.45 18.60
CA TRP A 102 -6.79 8.19 19.39
C TRP A 102 -8.05 8.47 18.55
N ASP A 103 -9.17 7.86 18.90
CA ASP A 103 -10.50 8.19 18.36
C ASP A 103 -11.52 8.56 19.47
N GLN A 104 -12.68 9.06 19.06
CA GLN A 104 -13.77 9.43 19.95
C GLN A 104 -14.43 8.25 20.71
N ARG A 105 -14.20 6.99 20.29
CA ARG A 105 -14.64 5.79 21.03
C ARG A 105 -13.68 5.45 22.17
N GLY A 106 -12.54 6.12 22.25
CA GLY A 106 -11.49 5.86 23.23
C GLY A 106 -10.46 4.83 22.78
N ASN A 107 -10.45 4.43 21.50
CA ASN A 107 -9.39 3.58 20.97
C ASN A 107 -8.05 4.32 21.00
N HIS A 108 -6.96 3.59 21.22
CA HIS A 108 -5.59 4.11 21.27
C HIS A 108 -4.64 3.21 20.49
N TRP A 109 -3.97 3.76 19.49
CA TRP A 109 -2.87 3.09 18.78
C TRP A 109 -1.53 3.69 19.16
N ARG A 110 -0.50 2.84 19.22
CA ARG A 110 0.90 3.23 19.38
C ARG A 110 1.77 2.45 18.41
N MET A 111 2.44 3.16 17.51
CA MET A 111 3.29 2.56 16.48
C MET A 111 4.77 2.64 16.86
N ALA A 112 5.40 1.47 16.97
CA ALA A 112 6.84 1.32 17.11
C ALA A 112 7.52 1.34 15.73
N TYR A 113 8.70 1.98 15.65
CA TYR A 113 9.46 2.13 14.42
C TYR A 113 10.93 1.75 14.62
N ASP A 114 11.57 1.20 13.59
CA ASP A 114 13.01 0.97 13.56
C ASP A 114 13.82 2.29 13.35
N PRO A 115 15.17 2.25 13.43
CA PRO A 115 16.02 3.41 13.17
C PRO A 115 16.00 3.95 11.71
N GLN A 116 15.24 3.33 10.80
CA GLN A 116 14.98 3.79 9.43
C GLN A 116 13.55 4.33 9.27
N LEU A 117 12.79 4.45 10.36
CA LEU A 117 11.37 4.84 10.41
C LEU A 117 10.45 3.88 9.66
N ARG A 118 10.78 2.58 9.64
CA ARG A 118 9.86 1.52 9.20
C ARG A 118 9.02 1.04 10.41
N PRO A 119 7.68 0.94 10.31
CA PRO A 119 6.82 0.38 11.35
C PRO A 119 7.25 -1.05 11.69
N VAL A 120 7.39 -1.41 12.96
CA VAL A 120 7.79 -2.79 13.36
C VAL A 120 6.77 -3.49 14.26
N ALA A 121 5.97 -2.74 15.01
CA ALA A 121 4.87 -3.28 15.81
C ALA A 121 3.84 -2.19 16.07
N MET A 122 2.55 -2.54 15.96
CA MET A 122 1.44 -1.72 16.45
C MET A 122 0.90 -2.32 17.74
N GLU A 123 0.75 -1.46 18.74
CA GLU A 123 -0.05 -1.68 19.93
C GLU A 123 -1.40 -0.98 19.73
N GLU A 124 -2.48 -1.65 20.14
CA GLU A 124 -3.86 -1.20 20.00
C GLU A 124 -4.62 -1.49 21.29
N ASN A 125 -5.19 -0.47 21.92
CA ASN A 125 -5.95 -0.58 23.18
C ASN A 125 -5.17 -1.31 24.30
N ASP A 126 -3.92 -0.90 24.51
CA ASP A 126 -2.89 -1.53 25.38
C ASP A 126 -2.52 -2.99 25.03
N GLN A 127 -3.13 -3.61 24.01
CA GLN A 127 -2.69 -4.90 23.47
C GLN A 127 -1.46 -4.67 22.58
N ALA A 128 -0.29 -5.09 23.05
CA ALA A 128 0.96 -4.95 22.31
C ALA A 128 1.10 -5.99 21.18
N GLY A 129 1.54 -5.55 20.00
CA GLY A 129 1.89 -6.44 18.90
C GLY A 129 0.70 -7.02 18.13
N VAL A 130 -0.41 -6.27 18.02
CA VAL A 130 -1.58 -6.65 17.21
C VAL A 130 -1.19 -6.77 15.73
N ASP A 131 -0.43 -5.80 15.22
CA ASP A 131 0.30 -5.91 13.95
C ASP A 131 1.80 -5.96 14.26
N THR A 132 2.58 -6.78 13.55
CA THR A 132 4.05 -6.81 13.61
C THR A 132 4.66 -6.98 12.23
N PHE A 133 5.84 -6.38 12.02
CA PHE A 133 6.54 -6.33 10.73
C PHE A 133 8.03 -6.60 10.92
N ILE A 134 8.52 -7.68 10.29
CA ILE A 134 9.92 -8.12 10.33
C ILE A 134 10.55 -7.79 8.97
N TYR A 135 11.66 -7.06 8.97
CA TYR A 135 12.39 -6.69 7.75
C TYR A 135 13.76 -7.35 7.67
N ALA A 136 14.20 -7.66 6.45
CA ALA A 136 15.55 -8.13 6.21
C ALA A 136 16.57 -7.00 6.39
N ASP A 137 17.71 -7.33 7.01
CA ASP A 137 18.83 -6.42 7.19
C ASP A 137 19.86 -6.55 6.04
N ALA A 138 21.07 -6.03 6.23
CA ALA A 138 22.15 -6.11 5.24
C ALA A 138 22.81 -7.50 5.13
N THR A 139 22.52 -8.44 6.05
CA THR A 139 23.06 -9.80 6.04
C THR A 139 22.19 -10.80 5.27
N ALA A 140 20.90 -10.48 5.07
CA ALA A 140 19.97 -11.28 4.27
C ALA A 140 20.54 -11.62 2.88
N ASN A 141 20.14 -12.78 2.30
CA ASN A 141 20.73 -13.21 1.03
C ASN A 141 20.38 -12.22 -0.11
N ALA A 142 21.41 -11.79 -0.83
CA ALA A 142 21.28 -10.90 -1.98
C ALA A 142 20.58 -11.57 -3.17
N ASP A 143 20.76 -12.88 -3.34
CA ASP A 143 20.22 -13.65 -4.48
C ASP A 143 18.67 -13.66 -4.53
N TYR A 144 18.01 -13.33 -3.42
CA TYR A 144 16.57 -13.24 -3.28
C TYR A 144 16.04 -11.79 -3.20
N ASN A 145 16.90 -10.78 -3.42
CA ASN A 145 16.59 -9.34 -3.36
C ASN A 145 15.97 -8.85 -2.03
N LEU A 146 16.15 -9.59 -0.92
CA LEU A 146 15.48 -9.34 0.36
C LEU A 146 15.92 -8.08 1.12
N ARG A 147 17.11 -7.54 0.85
CA ARG A 147 17.78 -6.57 1.75
C ARG A 147 17.01 -5.26 1.91
N GLY A 148 16.52 -5.00 3.13
CA GLY A 148 15.70 -3.84 3.45
C GLY A 148 14.19 -4.04 3.23
N GLN A 149 13.79 -5.14 2.57
CA GLN A 149 12.40 -5.50 2.32
C GLN A 149 11.72 -6.08 3.58
N LEU A 150 10.39 -6.16 3.54
CA LEU A 150 9.60 -6.94 4.49
C LEU A 150 9.87 -8.43 4.27
N LEU A 151 9.99 -9.20 5.35
CA LEU A 151 10.08 -10.66 5.33
C LEU A 151 8.79 -11.29 5.84
N GLU A 152 8.21 -10.72 6.88
CA GLU A 152 7.02 -11.27 7.53
C GLU A 152 6.19 -10.16 8.16
N GLN A 153 4.88 -10.24 7.95
CA GLN A 153 3.85 -9.50 8.66
C GLN A 153 3.03 -10.49 9.46
N SER A 154 2.70 -10.18 10.71
CA SER A 154 1.65 -10.87 11.47
C SER A 154 0.59 -9.87 11.92
N ASP A 155 -0.68 -10.27 11.85
CA ASP A 155 -1.84 -9.49 12.24
C ASP A 155 -2.98 -10.43 12.71
N PRO A 156 -4.16 -9.95 13.16
CA PRO A 156 -5.23 -10.83 13.66
C PRO A 156 -5.78 -11.87 12.66
N SER A 157 -5.49 -11.74 11.36
CA SER A 157 -5.84 -12.74 10.35
C SER A 157 -4.83 -13.89 10.23
N GLY A 158 -3.66 -13.78 10.86
CA GLY A 158 -2.57 -14.76 10.81
C GLY A 158 -1.24 -14.12 10.37
N THR A 159 -0.48 -14.81 9.52
CA THR A 159 0.82 -14.31 9.03
C THR A 159 0.91 -14.28 7.50
N LEU A 160 1.67 -13.33 6.98
CA LEU A 160 2.04 -13.19 5.57
C LEU A 160 3.56 -13.07 5.47
N ARG A 161 4.21 -14.07 4.88
CA ARG A 161 5.66 -14.12 4.68
C ARG A 161 6.01 -13.93 3.21
N LEU A 162 7.07 -13.18 2.94
CA LEU A 162 7.56 -12.82 1.61
C LEU A 162 8.99 -13.38 1.46
N ASP A 163 9.16 -14.44 0.66
CA ASP A 163 10.41 -15.23 0.63
C ASP A 163 11.49 -14.63 -0.26
N ASN A 164 11.10 -13.96 -1.35
CA ASN A 164 12.00 -13.40 -2.36
C ASN A 164 11.29 -12.34 -3.22
N TYR A 165 12.10 -11.48 -3.84
CA TYR A 165 11.62 -10.35 -4.65
C TYR A 165 12.20 -10.35 -6.06
N ALA A 166 11.45 -9.81 -7.01
CA ALA A 166 11.87 -9.54 -8.37
C ALA A 166 12.90 -8.39 -8.40
N LEU A 167 13.62 -8.25 -9.52
CA LEU A 167 14.47 -7.08 -9.77
C LEU A 167 13.65 -5.77 -9.87
N THR A 168 12.33 -5.89 -10.08
CA THR A 168 11.33 -4.81 -10.06
C THR A 168 10.75 -4.53 -8.67
N GLY A 169 11.19 -5.24 -7.62
CA GLY A 169 10.79 -5.00 -6.23
C GLY A 169 9.47 -5.64 -5.80
N ASP A 170 8.78 -6.35 -6.69
CA ASP A 170 7.60 -7.18 -6.40
C ASP A 170 7.94 -8.48 -5.67
N PRO A 171 7.09 -9.01 -4.77
CA PRO A 171 7.26 -10.36 -4.24
C PRO A 171 7.14 -11.41 -5.36
N LEU A 172 8.16 -12.26 -5.53
CA LEU A 172 8.08 -13.42 -6.43
C LEU A 172 7.35 -14.59 -5.75
N ARG A 173 7.41 -14.67 -4.41
CA ARG A 173 6.75 -15.69 -3.60
C ARG A 173 6.23 -15.11 -2.28
N GLN A 174 4.97 -15.38 -2.00
CA GLN A 174 4.31 -15.03 -0.75
C GLN A 174 3.60 -16.26 -0.16
N VAL A 175 3.68 -16.42 1.16
CA VAL A 175 3.03 -17.51 1.90
C VAL A 175 2.19 -16.91 3.01
N ARG A 176 0.87 -17.07 2.93
CA ARG A 176 -0.06 -16.73 4.01
C ARG A 176 -0.37 -17.95 4.86
N ARG A 177 -0.49 -17.76 6.18
CA ARG A 177 -1.06 -18.75 7.12
C ARG A 177 -2.19 -18.10 7.90
N PHE A 178 -3.30 -18.80 8.06
CA PHE A 178 -4.39 -18.38 8.94
C PHE A 178 -4.22 -19.06 10.31
N ALA A 179 -5.22 -18.95 11.20
CA ALA A 179 -5.18 -19.51 12.55
C ALA A 179 -5.03 -21.06 12.61
N ASP A 180 -5.25 -21.78 11.51
CA ASP A 180 -4.98 -23.21 11.37
C ASP A 180 -3.51 -23.54 11.06
N GLY A 181 -2.68 -22.52 10.80
CA GLY A 181 -1.28 -22.67 10.44
C GLY A 181 -1.02 -23.20 9.02
N LEU A 182 -2.06 -23.48 8.21
CA LEU A 182 -1.87 -24.07 6.87
C LEU A 182 -1.22 -23.06 5.90
N PRO A 183 -0.19 -23.46 5.13
CA PRO A 183 0.52 -22.57 4.22
C PRO A 183 -0.20 -22.42 2.87
N HIS A 184 -0.65 -21.21 2.57
CA HIS A 184 -1.21 -20.83 1.28
C HIS A 184 -0.15 -20.05 0.49
N SER A 185 0.50 -20.72 -0.47
CA SER A 185 1.63 -20.20 -1.23
C SER A 185 1.20 -19.65 -2.59
N CYS A 186 1.46 -18.38 -2.88
CA CYS A 186 1.31 -17.80 -4.21
C CYS A 186 2.68 -17.42 -4.77
N GLU A 187 2.92 -17.75 -6.03
CA GLU A 187 4.16 -17.46 -6.75
C GLU A 187 3.85 -16.69 -8.04
N GLN A 188 4.66 -15.69 -8.38
CA GLN A 188 4.46 -14.81 -9.54
C GLN A 188 5.75 -14.64 -10.32
N THR A 189 5.64 -14.44 -11.63
CA THR A 189 6.75 -14.01 -12.49
C THR A 189 6.37 -12.71 -13.22
N PHE A 190 7.36 -11.86 -13.45
CA PHE A 190 7.19 -10.52 -13.98
C PHE A 190 8.09 -10.30 -15.20
N ASP A 191 7.66 -9.45 -16.13
CA ASP A 191 8.49 -8.98 -17.23
C ASP A 191 9.55 -7.97 -16.74
N ALA A 192 10.41 -7.51 -17.67
CA ALA A 192 11.43 -6.49 -17.37
C ALA A 192 10.85 -5.11 -17.00
N LEU A 193 9.53 -4.92 -17.08
CA LEU A 193 8.81 -3.70 -16.71
C LEU A 193 8.04 -3.83 -15.38
N GLY A 194 7.96 -5.01 -14.76
CA GLY A 194 7.20 -5.24 -13.53
C GLY A 194 5.75 -5.65 -13.77
N SER A 195 5.37 -5.99 -15.01
CA SER A 195 4.04 -6.54 -15.29
C SER A 195 4.01 -8.04 -15.01
N PRO A 196 2.98 -8.58 -14.32
CA PRO A 196 2.82 -10.03 -14.18
C PRO A 196 2.70 -10.74 -15.54
N VAL A 197 3.45 -11.84 -15.69
CA VAL A 197 3.50 -12.73 -16.87
C VAL A 197 2.96 -14.11 -16.52
N SER A 198 3.23 -14.63 -15.32
CA SER A 198 2.55 -15.81 -14.80
C SER A 198 2.28 -15.70 -13.30
N GLN A 199 1.29 -16.46 -12.83
CA GLN A 199 0.98 -16.60 -11.41
C GLN A 199 0.52 -18.02 -11.11
N THR A 200 1.19 -18.69 -10.18
CA THR A 200 0.71 -19.90 -9.51
C THR A 200 0.00 -19.49 -8.22
N ASP A 201 -1.25 -19.88 -8.04
CA ASP A 201 -2.01 -19.62 -6.81
C ASP A 201 -1.85 -20.74 -5.76
N ALA A 202 -2.51 -20.56 -4.61
CA ALA A 202 -2.38 -21.48 -3.47
C ALA A 202 -3.09 -22.84 -3.65
N GLY A 203 -3.92 -23.02 -4.68
CA GLY A 203 -4.43 -24.34 -5.08
C GLY A 203 -3.45 -25.10 -5.99
N GLY A 204 -2.41 -24.41 -6.49
CA GLY A 204 -1.43 -24.91 -7.46
C GLY A 204 -1.79 -24.62 -8.92
N HIS A 205 -2.91 -23.96 -9.18
CA HIS A 205 -3.34 -23.58 -10.53
C HIS A 205 -2.51 -22.40 -11.04
N ARG A 206 -2.34 -22.29 -12.36
CA ARG A 206 -1.47 -21.30 -13.01
C ARG A 206 -2.23 -20.47 -14.05
N ARG A 207 -2.05 -19.16 -14.01
CA ARG A 207 -2.51 -18.24 -15.05
C ARG A 207 -1.31 -17.64 -15.77
N PHE A 208 -1.39 -17.52 -17.09
CA PHE A 208 -0.37 -16.95 -17.96
C PHE A 208 -0.96 -15.73 -18.68
N LEU A 209 -0.27 -14.59 -18.61
CA LEU A 209 -0.72 -13.33 -19.16
C LEU A 209 0.26 -12.88 -20.24
N ARG A 210 -0.27 -12.51 -21.42
CA ARG A 210 0.53 -11.99 -22.53
C ARG A 210 0.04 -10.59 -22.89
N ARG A 211 0.98 -9.70 -23.19
CA ARG A 211 0.73 -8.29 -23.45
C ARG A 211 1.09 -7.92 -24.89
N ASP A 212 0.52 -6.82 -25.37
CA ASP A 212 0.92 -6.22 -26.63
C ASP A 212 2.16 -5.32 -26.48
N ILE A 213 2.55 -4.66 -27.57
CA ILE A 213 3.70 -3.74 -27.60
C ILE A 213 3.51 -2.46 -26.76
N CYS A 214 2.27 -2.17 -26.35
CA CYS A 214 1.90 -1.05 -25.48
C CYS A 214 1.77 -1.48 -24.00
N GLY A 215 1.99 -2.77 -23.69
CA GLY A 215 1.86 -3.33 -22.34
C GLY A 215 0.42 -3.67 -21.93
N GLN A 216 -0.55 -3.55 -22.84
CA GLN A 216 -1.96 -3.85 -22.56
C GLN A 216 -2.22 -5.36 -22.60
N LEU A 217 -3.22 -5.86 -21.86
CA LEU A 217 -3.51 -7.29 -21.80
C LEU A 217 -4.03 -7.78 -23.16
N LYS A 218 -3.41 -8.83 -23.73
CA LYS A 218 -3.77 -9.35 -25.05
C LYS A 218 -4.27 -10.79 -25.04
N GLN A 219 -3.63 -11.68 -24.27
CA GLN A 219 -4.05 -13.08 -24.12
C GLN A 219 -3.95 -13.50 -22.66
N LEU A 220 -4.81 -14.43 -22.26
CA LEU A 220 -4.80 -15.05 -20.93
C LEU A 220 -5.09 -16.53 -21.07
N ASP A 221 -4.18 -17.37 -20.58
CA ASP A 221 -4.32 -18.82 -20.50
C ASP A 221 -4.43 -19.26 -19.02
N LEU A 222 -5.17 -20.34 -18.75
CA LEU A 222 -5.33 -20.97 -17.44
C LEU A 222 -4.89 -22.44 -17.52
N GLN A 223 -4.16 -22.92 -16.52
CA GLN A 223 -3.83 -24.33 -16.31
C GLN A 223 -4.27 -24.69 -14.88
N LEU A 224 -5.16 -25.66 -14.71
CA LEU A 224 -5.45 -26.18 -13.37
C LEU A 224 -4.26 -27.01 -12.89
N ARG A 225 -4.09 -27.19 -11.57
CA ARG A 225 -2.93 -27.88 -10.98
C ARG A 225 -2.62 -29.21 -11.66
N ASP A 226 -3.67 -29.95 -11.98
CA ASP A 226 -3.62 -31.33 -12.47
C ASP A 226 -3.81 -31.43 -14.00
N ASP A 227 -3.86 -30.30 -14.73
CA ASP A 227 -3.88 -30.23 -16.20
C ASP A 227 -2.46 -30.38 -16.79
N ASP A 228 -2.28 -31.26 -17.78
CA ASP A 228 -1.01 -31.40 -18.53
C ASP A 228 -0.60 -30.12 -19.29
N ALA A 229 -1.57 -29.27 -19.68
CA ALA A 229 -1.34 -28.09 -20.52
C ALA A 229 -2.34 -26.95 -20.22
N PRO A 230 -1.95 -25.68 -20.42
CA PRO A 230 -2.87 -24.55 -20.29
C PRO A 230 -3.95 -24.52 -21.38
N GLN A 231 -5.20 -24.29 -20.96
CA GLN A 231 -6.33 -23.94 -21.81
C GLN A 231 -6.44 -22.41 -21.98
N PRO A 232 -6.76 -21.90 -23.18
CA PRO A 232 -6.96 -20.46 -23.38
C PRO A 232 -8.25 -19.98 -22.71
N ILE A 233 -8.26 -18.73 -22.24
CA ILE A 233 -9.45 -18.04 -21.71
C ILE A 233 -9.74 -16.79 -22.54
N LEU A 234 -8.71 -15.98 -22.81
CA LEU A 234 -8.73 -14.81 -23.68
C LEU A 234 -7.82 -15.05 -24.89
N LEU A 235 -8.40 -15.06 -26.10
CA LEU A 235 -7.72 -15.35 -27.36
C LEU A 235 -7.03 -14.11 -27.93
N ASP A 236 -7.72 -12.97 -27.93
CA ASP A 236 -7.22 -11.68 -28.39
C ASP A 236 -7.97 -10.53 -27.70
N ALA A 237 -7.29 -9.41 -27.47
CA ALA A 237 -7.89 -8.16 -27.04
C ALA A 237 -7.21 -7.00 -27.78
N ARG A 238 -8.01 -5.99 -28.16
CA ARG A 238 -7.60 -4.88 -29.01
C ARG A 238 -8.07 -3.56 -28.44
N TYR A 239 -7.26 -2.52 -28.64
CA TYR A 239 -7.45 -1.21 -28.05
C TYR A 239 -7.31 -0.11 -29.09
N ASN A 240 -8.05 0.99 -28.90
CA ASN A 240 -7.95 2.19 -29.72
C ASN A 240 -6.73 3.05 -29.34
N ALA A 241 -6.49 4.12 -30.09
CA ALA A 241 -5.37 5.04 -29.84
C ALA A 241 -5.42 5.80 -28.49
N ALA A 242 -6.55 5.76 -27.77
CA ALA A 242 -6.70 6.27 -26.40
C ALA A 242 -6.56 5.17 -25.33
N GLY A 243 -6.22 3.93 -25.72
CA GLY A 243 -6.04 2.78 -24.83
C GLY A 243 -7.35 2.10 -24.39
N GLN A 244 -8.51 2.52 -24.93
CA GLN A 244 -9.82 1.93 -24.62
C GLN A 244 -10.03 0.65 -25.43
N ILE A 245 -10.67 -0.37 -24.85
CA ILE A 245 -10.88 -1.67 -25.50
C ILE A 245 -11.89 -1.57 -26.67
N GLU A 246 -11.57 -2.07 -27.85
CA GLU A 246 -12.49 -2.10 -29.02
C GLU A 246 -13.04 -3.50 -29.32
N GLN A 247 -12.25 -4.55 -29.06
CA GLN A 247 -12.63 -5.94 -29.30
C GLN A 247 -11.99 -6.86 -28.25
N GLN A 248 -12.72 -7.89 -27.84
CA GLN A 248 -12.27 -8.97 -26.96
C GLN A 248 -12.84 -10.29 -27.47
N ASP A 249 -11.98 -11.26 -27.75
CA ASP A 249 -12.36 -12.59 -28.25
C ASP A 249 -12.02 -13.65 -27.19
N THR A 250 -13.03 -14.37 -26.66
CA THR A 250 -12.87 -15.34 -25.56
C THR A 250 -13.00 -16.79 -26.03
N ALA A 251 -12.40 -17.72 -25.28
CA ALA A 251 -12.25 -19.11 -25.70
C ALA A 251 -13.57 -19.90 -25.85
N ASN A 252 -14.68 -19.42 -25.27
CA ASN A 252 -16.02 -19.94 -25.53
C ASN A 252 -16.64 -19.50 -26.88
N GLY A 253 -15.85 -18.88 -27.76
CA GLY A 253 -16.23 -18.47 -29.12
C GLY A 253 -16.96 -17.13 -29.22
N LEU A 254 -17.07 -16.41 -28.10
CA LEU A 254 -17.72 -15.11 -28.04
C LEU A 254 -16.78 -13.98 -28.48
N THR A 255 -17.28 -13.05 -29.28
CA THR A 255 -16.64 -11.77 -29.58
C THR A 255 -17.45 -10.65 -28.95
N SER A 256 -16.82 -9.88 -28.06
CA SER A 256 -17.33 -8.61 -27.54
C SER A 256 -16.69 -7.43 -28.28
N ARG A 257 -17.47 -6.37 -28.50
CA ARG A 257 -17.08 -5.16 -29.23
C ARG A 257 -17.62 -3.90 -28.55
N TRP A 258 -16.79 -2.88 -28.48
CA TRP A 258 -17.12 -1.55 -27.97
C TRP A 258 -16.87 -0.54 -29.08
N THR A 259 -17.75 0.46 -29.20
CA THR A 259 -17.59 1.56 -30.16
C THR A 259 -17.72 2.89 -29.42
N TYR A 260 -16.74 3.78 -29.59
CA TYR A 260 -16.71 5.09 -28.91
C TYR A 260 -17.05 6.23 -29.87
N ASP A 261 -17.60 7.32 -29.34
CA ASP A 261 -17.70 8.59 -30.06
C ASP A 261 -16.28 9.19 -30.22
N PRO A 262 -15.85 9.53 -31.45
CA PRO A 262 -14.47 9.98 -31.71
C PRO A 262 -14.15 11.40 -31.24
N ALA A 263 -15.15 12.19 -30.81
CA ALA A 263 -14.98 13.57 -30.37
C ALA A 263 -14.93 13.72 -28.84
N ASN A 264 -15.45 12.75 -28.08
CA ASN A 264 -15.49 12.78 -26.61
C ASN A 264 -15.05 11.46 -25.93
N HIS A 265 -14.79 10.40 -26.70
CA HIS A 265 -14.36 9.08 -26.23
C HIS A 265 -15.35 8.34 -25.30
N LEU A 266 -16.63 8.76 -25.25
CA LEU A 266 -17.69 8.06 -24.53
C LEU A 266 -18.14 6.81 -25.29
N LEU A 267 -18.58 5.78 -24.55
CA LEU A 267 -18.98 4.49 -25.09
C LEU A 267 -20.34 4.58 -25.79
N SER A 268 -20.39 4.56 -27.12
CA SER A 268 -21.64 4.63 -27.87
C SER A 268 -22.40 3.30 -27.92
N THR A 269 -21.71 2.17 -28.15
CA THR A 269 -22.34 0.83 -28.11
C THR A 269 -21.42 -0.24 -27.53
N LEU A 270 -22.02 -1.25 -26.89
CA LEU A 270 -21.38 -2.46 -26.39
C LEU A 270 -22.18 -3.68 -26.90
N LYS A 271 -21.53 -4.57 -27.65
CA LYS A 271 -22.16 -5.72 -28.31
C LYS A 271 -21.36 -6.99 -28.04
N ALA A 272 -22.02 -8.09 -27.70
CA ALA A 272 -21.38 -9.38 -27.48
C ALA A 272 -22.22 -10.52 -28.05
N GLY A 273 -21.58 -11.43 -28.78
CA GLY A 273 -22.22 -12.60 -29.39
C GLY A 273 -21.22 -13.50 -30.11
N LYS A 274 -21.68 -14.66 -30.56
CA LYS A 274 -20.89 -15.52 -31.46
C LYS A 274 -21.12 -15.16 -32.92
N THR A 275 -20.18 -15.49 -33.78
CA THR A 275 -20.30 -15.24 -35.22
C THR A 275 -21.38 -16.13 -35.83
N GLY A 276 -22.46 -15.52 -36.33
CA GLY A 276 -23.58 -16.22 -36.96
C GLY A 276 -24.75 -16.58 -36.04
N GLU A 277 -24.63 -16.34 -34.73
CA GLU A 277 -25.70 -16.48 -33.74
C GLU A 277 -26.31 -15.11 -33.38
N ALA A 278 -27.36 -15.10 -32.55
CA ALA A 278 -27.90 -13.86 -31.99
C ALA A 278 -26.92 -13.24 -30.98
N LEU A 279 -26.99 -11.92 -30.81
CA LEU A 279 -26.20 -11.23 -29.78
C LEU A 279 -26.79 -11.51 -28.38
N HIS A 280 -25.93 -11.89 -27.43
CA HIS A 280 -26.29 -12.00 -26.01
C HIS A 280 -26.37 -10.63 -25.32
N GLN A 281 -25.63 -9.63 -25.83
CA GLN A 281 -25.61 -8.26 -25.33
C GLN A 281 -25.56 -7.28 -26.52
N ASN A 282 -26.37 -6.23 -26.50
CA ASN A 282 -26.42 -5.22 -27.58
C ASN A 282 -26.93 -3.88 -27.01
N LEU A 283 -26.09 -3.22 -26.20
CA LEU A 283 -26.41 -1.99 -25.50
C LEU A 283 -26.00 -0.78 -26.35
N ALA A 284 -26.90 0.19 -26.51
CA ALA A 284 -26.60 1.53 -27.03
C ALA A 284 -26.78 2.58 -25.93
N TYR A 285 -25.88 3.56 -25.88
CA TYR A 285 -25.82 4.59 -24.82
C TYR A 285 -25.98 5.99 -25.42
N PHE A 286 -26.69 6.86 -24.70
CA PHE A 286 -26.90 8.26 -25.08
C PHE A 286 -26.61 9.16 -23.89
N TYR A 287 -25.97 10.30 -24.15
CA TYR A 287 -25.37 11.16 -23.13
C TYR A 287 -25.89 12.60 -23.22
N ASP A 288 -25.80 13.33 -22.11
CA ASP A 288 -25.85 14.79 -22.13
C ASP A 288 -24.48 15.39 -22.50
N ALA A 289 -24.40 16.72 -22.58
CA ALA A 289 -23.17 17.43 -22.92
C ALA A 289 -22.09 17.42 -21.81
N MET A 290 -22.38 16.83 -20.65
CA MET A 290 -21.43 16.63 -19.53
C MET A 290 -20.98 15.16 -19.42
N GLY A 291 -21.56 14.24 -20.22
CA GLY A 291 -21.26 12.82 -20.20
C GLY A 291 -22.15 11.99 -19.25
N ASN A 292 -23.25 12.54 -18.73
CA ASN A 292 -24.21 11.76 -17.95
C ASN A 292 -25.05 10.86 -18.87
N VAL A 293 -25.25 9.60 -18.50
CA VAL A 293 -26.05 8.65 -19.29
C VAL A 293 -27.53 9.03 -19.22
N LEU A 294 -28.07 9.65 -20.26
CA LEU A 294 -29.50 9.97 -20.38
C LEU A 294 -30.35 8.74 -20.72
N ARG A 295 -29.77 7.77 -21.43
CA ARG A 295 -30.49 6.57 -21.88
C ARG A 295 -29.57 5.38 -22.13
N ILE A 296 -30.09 4.19 -21.87
CA ILE A 296 -29.55 2.92 -22.39
C ILE A 296 -30.68 2.16 -23.11
N GLU A 297 -30.38 1.63 -24.29
CA GLU A 297 -31.28 0.75 -25.05
C GLU A 297 -30.64 -0.66 -25.16
N ASP A 298 -31.23 -1.67 -24.52
CA ASP A 298 -30.86 -3.09 -24.69
C ASP A 298 -31.61 -3.70 -25.88
N LEU A 299 -30.96 -3.65 -27.04
CA LEU A 299 -31.48 -4.14 -28.32
C LEU A 299 -31.48 -5.68 -28.43
N THR A 300 -31.22 -6.42 -27.33
CA THR A 300 -31.51 -7.86 -27.24
C THR A 300 -32.94 -8.15 -26.77
N VAL A 301 -33.59 -7.18 -26.12
CA VAL A 301 -34.96 -7.32 -25.59
C VAL A 301 -35.95 -6.97 -26.70
N ALA A 302 -36.50 -7.99 -27.35
CA ALA A 302 -37.63 -7.84 -28.25
C ALA A 302 -38.84 -7.25 -27.48
N PRO A 303 -39.58 -6.26 -28.03
CA PRO A 303 -40.74 -5.68 -27.34
C PRO A 303 -41.84 -6.71 -27.07
N LEU A 304 -42.16 -6.85 -25.79
CA LEU A 304 -43.22 -7.71 -25.25
C LEU A 304 -44.45 -6.86 -24.87
N TYR A 305 -45.60 -7.50 -24.77
CA TYR A 305 -46.83 -6.89 -24.28
C TYR A 305 -47.34 -7.69 -23.09
N PHE A 306 -47.21 -7.13 -21.89
CA PHE A 306 -47.51 -7.80 -20.62
C PHE A 306 -48.12 -6.80 -19.63
N ALA A 307 -49.08 -7.23 -18.80
CA ALA A 307 -49.81 -6.35 -17.87
C ALA A 307 -50.35 -5.04 -18.49
N ASN A 308 -50.78 -5.08 -19.76
CA ASN A 308 -51.17 -3.91 -20.59
C ASN A 308 -50.08 -2.86 -20.85
N GLN A 309 -48.82 -3.16 -20.50
CA GLN A 309 -47.63 -2.37 -20.82
C GLN A 309 -46.96 -2.89 -22.10
N ARG A 310 -46.31 -2.00 -22.85
CA ARG A 310 -45.23 -2.38 -23.78
C ARG A 310 -43.94 -2.43 -22.98
N VAL A 311 -43.27 -3.58 -23.00
CA VAL A 311 -42.09 -3.90 -22.19
C VAL A 311 -40.92 -4.16 -23.13
N ASP A 312 -39.88 -3.33 -23.10
CA ASP A 312 -38.70 -3.49 -23.95
C ASP A 312 -37.42 -3.00 -23.24
N GLY A 313 -36.26 -3.14 -23.90
CA GLY A 313 -34.95 -2.87 -23.30
C GLY A 313 -34.61 -1.40 -23.04
N HIS A 314 -35.59 -0.48 -23.12
CA HIS A 314 -35.38 0.96 -22.98
C HIS A 314 -35.32 1.40 -21.51
N ARG A 315 -34.28 2.17 -21.15
CA ARG A 315 -34.09 2.80 -19.85
C ARG A 315 -33.74 4.27 -20.05
N ASP A 316 -34.57 5.18 -19.52
CA ASP A 316 -34.32 6.63 -19.49
C ASP A 316 -33.90 7.08 -18.10
N PHE A 317 -33.02 8.10 -18.03
CA PHE A 317 -32.50 8.69 -16.81
C PHE A 317 -32.61 10.22 -16.88
N THR A 318 -32.93 10.87 -15.76
CA THR A 318 -33.04 12.33 -15.68
C THR A 318 -32.28 12.85 -14.46
N TYR A 319 -31.62 14.00 -14.64
CA TYR A 319 -30.74 14.61 -13.65
C TYR A 319 -31.21 16.02 -13.26
N ASP A 320 -30.89 16.45 -12.04
CA ASP A 320 -30.95 17.86 -11.67
C ASP A 320 -29.72 18.64 -12.18
N SER A 321 -29.71 19.96 -12.00
CA SER A 321 -28.59 20.81 -12.43
C SER A 321 -27.27 20.61 -11.66
N LEU A 322 -27.25 19.74 -10.64
CA LEU A 322 -26.04 19.27 -9.95
C LEU A 322 -25.62 17.87 -10.42
N TYR A 323 -26.27 17.35 -11.46
CA TYR A 323 -26.07 16.02 -12.04
C TYR A 323 -26.41 14.85 -11.10
N ARG A 324 -27.28 15.06 -10.11
CA ARG A 324 -27.82 13.99 -9.26
C ARG A 324 -28.99 13.32 -9.97
N LEU A 325 -29.07 11.99 -9.93
CA LEU A 325 -30.10 11.20 -10.63
C LEU A 325 -31.47 11.38 -9.96
N ILE A 326 -32.39 12.13 -10.56
CA ILE A 326 -33.72 12.40 -9.98
C ILE A 326 -34.84 11.50 -10.53
N SER A 327 -34.62 10.83 -11.67
CA SER A 327 -35.55 9.83 -12.22
C SER A 327 -34.81 8.75 -13.01
N ALA A 328 -35.27 7.51 -12.93
CA ALA A 328 -34.79 6.39 -13.74
C ALA A 328 -35.93 5.41 -14.08
N SER A 329 -35.97 4.90 -15.30
CA SER A 329 -36.89 3.82 -15.71
C SER A 329 -36.16 2.53 -16.07
N GLY A 330 -36.89 1.41 -16.07
CA GLY A 330 -36.38 0.14 -16.55
C GLY A 330 -37.28 -1.06 -16.27
N LEU A 331 -36.68 -2.26 -16.32
CA LEU A 331 -37.35 -3.54 -16.22
C LEU A 331 -37.11 -4.23 -14.88
N GLU A 332 -38.17 -4.78 -14.28
CA GLU A 332 -38.11 -5.61 -13.08
C GLU A 332 -38.90 -6.93 -13.20
N GLY A 333 -38.65 -7.84 -12.27
CA GLY A 333 -39.36 -9.11 -12.15
C GLY A 333 -40.74 -9.02 -11.50
N GLU A 334 -41.37 -10.17 -11.29
CA GLU A 334 -42.73 -10.25 -10.72
C GLU A 334 -42.79 -9.86 -9.23
N THR A 335 -41.75 -10.18 -8.46
CA THR A 335 -41.59 -9.83 -7.04
C THR A 335 -40.48 -8.80 -6.84
N PRO A 336 -40.77 -7.51 -6.60
CA PRO A 336 -39.74 -6.50 -6.35
C PRO A 336 -39.13 -6.67 -4.95
N HIS A 337 -37.79 -6.63 -4.88
CA HIS A 337 -37.02 -6.86 -3.65
C HIS A 337 -36.59 -5.55 -2.98
N LEU A 338 -37.11 -5.28 -1.78
CA LEU A 338 -36.94 -4.01 -1.05
C LEU A 338 -36.15 -4.15 0.26
N HIS A 339 -35.64 -5.35 0.51
CA HIS A 339 -34.97 -5.78 1.74
C HIS A 339 -33.48 -6.08 1.46
N PRO A 340 -32.66 -6.44 2.45
CA PRO A 340 -31.29 -6.88 2.21
C PRO A 340 -31.25 -8.17 1.40
N GLY A 341 -30.21 -8.34 0.58
CA GLY A 341 -29.98 -9.58 -0.20
C GLY A 341 -30.51 -9.51 -1.63
N LEU A 342 -31.01 -10.65 -2.12
CA LEU A 342 -31.47 -10.86 -3.49
C LEU A 342 -32.97 -11.23 -3.53
N PRO A 343 -33.70 -10.91 -4.62
CA PRO A 343 -34.96 -11.59 -4.94
C PRO A 343 -34.74 -13.10 -5.12
N GLU A 344 -35.83 -13.88 -5.07
CA GLU A 344 -35.79 -15.28 -5.50
C GLU A 344 -35.38 -15.39 -7.00
N PRO A 345 -34.54 -16.37 -7.38
CA PRO A 345 -34.10 -16.53 -8.75
C PRO A 345 -35.20 -17.15 -9.62
N LEU A 346 -35.45 -16.57 -10.80
CA LEU A 346 -36.32 -17.16 -11.81
C LEU A 346 -35.63 -18.38 -12.45
N VAL A 347 -36.18 -19.57 -12.25
CA VAL A 347 -35.66 -20.85 -12.77
C VAL A 347 -36.82 -21.65 -13.39
N PRO A 348 -36.75 -22.04 -14.69
CA PRO A 348 -35.73 -21.67 -15.68
C PRO A 348 -35.78 -20.18 -16.05
N ILE A 349 -34.89 -19.75 -16.94
CA ILE A 349 -34.81 -18.36 -17.43
C ILE A 349 -36.03 -18.04 -18.32
N ASP A 350 -37.13 -17.59 -17.70
CA ASP A 350 -38.18 -16.84 -18.39
C ASP A 350 -37.79 -15.36 -18.52
N THR A 351 -38.05 -14.78 -19.69
CA THR A 351 -37.93 -13.34 -19.98
C THR A 351 -39.26 -12.66 -20.30
N GLY A 352 -40.37 -13.41 -20.37
CA GLY A 352 -41.70 -12.91 -20.73
C GLY A 352 -42.38 -12.10 -19.63
N HIS A 353 -42.30 -12.55 -18.38
CA HIS A 353 -42.96 -11.89 -17.24
C HIS A 353 -42.08 -10.76 -16.68
N ARG A 354 -42.21 -9.55 -17.22
CA ARG A 354 -41.50 -8.34 -16.75
C ARG A 354 -42.42 -7.13 -16.69
N PHE A 355 -42.13 -6.25 -15.75
CA PHE A 355 -42.85 -4.99 -15.57
C PHE A 355 -41.92 -3.80 -15.81
N ASN A 356 -42.47 -2.72 -16.37
CA ASN A 356 -41.79 -1.42 -16.41
C ASN A 356 -41.93 -0.75 -15.04
N TYR A 357 -40.82 -0.25 -14.50
CA TYR A 357 -40.80 0.60 -13.30
C TYR A 357 -40.34 2.03 -13.62
N THR A 358 -40.62 2.95 -12.71
CA THR A 358 -39.95 4.25 -12.62
C THR A 358 -39.61 4.56 -11.16
N GLN A 359 -38.34 4.83 -10.90
CA GLN A 359 -37.83 5.30 -9.60
C GLN A 359 -37.60 6.82 -9.67
N LEU A 360 -38.08 7.53 -8.65
CA LEU A 360 -37.91 8.97 -8.47
C LEU A 360 -37.16 9.21 -7.15
N TYR A 361 -36.14 10.05 -7.20
CA TYR A 361 -35.21 10.28 -6.08
C TYR A 361 -35.30 11.73 -5.60
N ASP A 362 -35.68 11.94 -4.35
CA ASP A 362 -35.67 13.26 -3.70
C ASP A 362 -34.44 13.37 -2.77
N TYR A 363 -33.68 14.46 -2.90
CA TYR A 363 -32.46 14.74 -2.13
C TYR A 363 -32.59 16.01 -1.28
N ASP A 364 -31.86 16.07 -0.17
CA ASP A 364 -31.68 17.30 0.60
C ASP A 364 -30.59 18.24 0.01
N THR A 365 -30.27 19.30 0.75
CA THR A 365 -29.22 20.28 0.41
C THR A 365 -27.81 19.89 0.89
N GLY A 366 -27.68 18.78 1.63
CA GLY A 366 -26.41 18.12 2.00
C GLY A 366 -26.10 16.90 1.13
N ASN A 367 -26.82 16.71 0.01
CA ASN A 367 -26.72 15.56 -0.90
C ASN A 367 -27.10 14.19 -0.31
N ASN A 368 -27.87 14.15 0.79
CA ASN A 368 -28.49 12.91 1.24
C ASN A 368 -29.72 12.59 0.38
N LEU A 369 -29.87 11.32 -0.04
CA LEU A 369 -31.16 10.80 -0.47
C LEU A 369 -32.11 10.80 0.74
N ILE A 370 -33.27 11.43 0.60
CA ILE A 370 -34.30 11.50 1.65
C ILE A 370 -35.58 10.74 1.29
N ARG A 371 -35.84 10.52 -0.01
CA ARG A 371 -36.96 9.69 -0.46
C ARG A 371 -36.68 9.00 -1.78
N LEU A 372 -36.99 7.71 -1.83
CA LEU A 372 -37.19 6.94 -3.06
C LEU A 372 -38.70 6.72 -3.24
N ARG A 373 -39.26 7.12 -4.38
CA ARG A 373 -40.61 6.74 -4.81
C ARG A 373 -40.49 5.78 -5.99
N HIS A 374 -41.12 4.62 -5.88
CA HIS A 374 -41.09 3.58 -6.88
C HIS A 374 -42.50 3.38 -7.43
N VAL A 375 -42.63 3.48 -8.76
CA VAL A 375 -43.91 3.41 -9.48
C VAL A 375 -43.86 2.27 -10.48
N ARG A 376 -44.74 1.28 -10.31
CA ARG A 376 -44.80 0.04 -11.10
C ARG A 376 -46.18 -0.60 -10.96
N GLU A 377 -46.69 -1.23 -12.02
CA GLU A 377 -48.06 -1.75 -12.06
C GLU A 377 -48.31 -2.80 -10.95
N GLY A 378 -49.36 -2.56 -10.15
CA GLY A 378 -49.70 -3.38 -8.99
C GLY A 378 -48.74 -3.30 -7.79
N ASN A 379 -47.59 -2.60 -7.87
CA ASN A 379 -46.61 -2.52 -6.79
C ASN A 379 -45.92 -1.14 -6.72
N ASN A 380 -46.66 -0.15 -6.23
CA ASN A 380 -46.11 1.18 -5.91
C ASN A 380 -45.67 1.23 -4.46
N HIS A 381 -44.48 1.76 -4.17
CA HIS A 381 -44.01 1.94 -2.80
C HIS A 381 -43.17 3.21 -2.64
N THR A 382 -42.97 3.65 -1.40
CA THR A 382 -42.10 4.79 -1.06
C THR A 382 -41.21 4.40 0.11
N GLN A 383 -39.91 4.68 0.00
CA GLN A 383 -38.94 4.55 1.07
C GLN A 383 -38.51 5.96 1.49
N VAL A 384 -38.52 6.25 2.78
CA VAL A 384 -38.05 7.53 3.34
C VAL A 384 -36.81 7.26 4.18
N LEU A 385 -35.80 8.11 4.03
CA LEU A 385 -34.65 8.16 4.93
C LEU A 385 -34.79 9.40 5.82
N ARG A 386 -34.76 9.18 7.14
CA ARG A 386 -34.64 10.25 8.12
C ARG A 386 -33.16 10.52 8.32
N ILE A 387 -32.74 11.76 8.07
CA ILE A 387 -31.36 12.24 8.23
C ILE A 387 -31.27 13.01 9.55
N ASP A 388 -30.15 12.86 10.25
CA ASP A 388 -29.82 13.62 11.45
C ASP A 388 -29.81 15.14 11.14
N PRO A 389 -30.47 15.99 11.96
CA PRO A 389 -30.35 17.45 11.87
C PRO A 389 -28.90 17.98 11.98
N HIS A 390 -27.98 17.22 12.55
CA HIS A 390 -26.61 17.66 12.87
C HIS A 390 -25.49 16.93 12.11
N SER A 391 -25.77 15.83 11.41
CA SER A 391 -24.81 15.05 10.59
C SER A 391 -25.49 14.46 9.35
N ASN A 392 -24.77 13.77 8.47
CA ASN A 392 -25.32 13.05 7.32
C ASN A 392 -25.71 11.60 7.64
N ARG A 393 -25.59 11.17 8.91
CA ARG A 393 -26.14 9.91 9.42
C ARG A 393 -27.62 9.83 9.07
N GLY A 394 -28.09 8.67 8.64
CA GLY A 394 -29.44 8.55 8.10
C GLY A 394 -29.94 7.12 8.02
N VAL A 395 -31.18 6.90 8.41
CA VAL A 395 -31.82 5.58 8.57
C VAL A 395 -33.17 5.52 7.87
N ARG A 396 -33.63 4.30 7.51
CA ARG A 396 -35.01 4.09 7.06
C ARG A 396 -36.01 4.47 8.17
N TRP A 397 -37.08 5.15 7.80
CA TRP A 397 -38.13 5.64 8.70
C TRP A 397 -39.48 5.63 7.99
N ALA A 398 -40.56 5.29 8.68
CA ALA A 398 -41.93 5.34 8.16
C ALA A 398 -42.75 6.46 8.83
N GLU A 399 -43.75 7.00 8.14
CA GLU A 399 -44.64 8.00 8.73
C GLU A 399 -45.44 7.39 9.90
N GLY A 400 -45.25 7.94 11.10
CA GLY A 400 -45.78 7.39 12.35
C GLY A 400 -44.75 6.66 13.21
N ASP A 401 -43.53 6.40 12.70
CA ASP A 401 -42.41 6.01 13.55
C ASP A 401 -41.99 7.18 14.47
N PRO A 402 -41.53 6.89 15.71
CA PRO A 402 -40.86 7.90 16.52
C PRO A 402 -39.59 8.40 15.81
N GLU A 403 -39.16 9.62 16.16
CA GLU A 403 -37.90 10.19 15.68
C GLU A 403 -36.72 9.27 16.06
N PRO A 404 -35.77 8.99 15.13
CA PRO A 404 -34.60 8.18 15.45
C PRO A 404 -33.66 8.87 16.45
N ASP A 405 -33.24 8.12 17.46
CA ASP A 405 -32.10 8.48 18.30
C ASP A 405 -30.81 8.07 17.58
N PHE A 406 -30.11 9.04 16.99
CA PHE A 406 -28.91 8.78 16.20
C PHE A 406 -27.70 8.39 17.05
N ASP A 407 -27.63 8.80 18.32
CA ASP A 407 -26.57 8.41 19.25
C ASP A 407 -26.77 6.99 19.81
N ALA A 408 -28.00 6.46 19.75
CA ALA A 408 -28.31 5.05 20.02
C ALA A 408 -28.24 4.14 18.77
N LEU A 409 -28.19 4.71 17.55
CA LEU A 409 -28.19 3.95 16.29
C LEU A 409 -26.81 3.89 15.60
N PHE A 410 -25.90 4.81 15.92
CA PHE A 410 -24.54 4.87 15.41
C PHE A 410 -23.53 4.96 16.57
N ASP A 411 -22.33 4.42 16.38
CA ASP A 411 -21.23 4.71 17.29
C ASP A 411 -20.74 6.16 17.14
N ALA A 412 -19.86 6.59 18.05
CA ALA A 412 -19.33 7.95 18.03
C ALA A 412 -18.55 8.29 16.75
N HIS A 413 -18.00 7.28 16.06
CA HIS A 413 -17.18 7.41 14.86
C HIS A 413 -17.99 7.20 13.55
N GLY A 414 -19.33 7.16 13.65
CA GLY A 414 -20.24 7.18 12.50
C GLY A 414 -20.63 5.80 11.95
N ASN A 415 -20.34 4.72 12.65
CA ASN A 415 -20.68 3.37 12.19
C ASN A 415 -22.05 2.93 12.74
N PRO A 416 -23.00 2.47 11.90
CA PRO A 416 -24.31 2.03 12.37
C PRO A 416 -24.18 0.75 13.21
N LEU A 417 -24.92 0.68 14.32
CA LEU A 417 -24.93 -0.47 15.24
C LEU A 417 -25.91 -1.58 14.79
N HIS A 418 -26.84 -1.25 13.89
CA HIS A 418 -27.83 -2.18 13.33
C HIS A 418 -28.02 -1.94 11.84
N LEU A 419 -28.20 -3.01 11.06
CA LEU A 419 -28.42 -2.91 9.62
C LEU A 419 -29.84 -2.43 9.29
N GLN A 420 -30.83 -2.83 10.11
CA GLN A 420 -32.20 -2.32 10.06
C GLN A 420 -32.77 -2.14 11.48
N ARG A 421 -33.80 -1.30 11.61
CA ARG A 421 -34.39 -0.99 12.92
C ARG A 421 -35.07 -2.22 13.52
N GLY A 422 -34.51 -2.74 14.62
CA GLY A 422 -35.02 -3.91 15.34
C GLY A 422 -34.46 -5.26 14.88
N ALA A 423 -33.55 -5.31 13.90
CA ALA A 423 -32.93 -6.56 13.45
C ALA A 423 -31.51 -6.36 12.92
N GLN A 424 -30.70 -7.41 13.04
CA GLN A 424 -29.32 -7.52 12.55
C GLN A 424 -28.33 -6.51 13.15
N ALA A 425 -27.62 -6.94 14.19
CA ALA A 425 -26.56 -6.16 14.84
C ALA A 425 -25.28 -6.15 13.98
N LEU A 426 -24.58 -5.01 14.00
CA LEU A 426 -23.30 -4.78 13.33
C LEU A 426 -22.23 -4.57 14.40
N VAL A 427 -21.09 -5.27 14.27
CA VAL A 427 -19.92 -5.08 15.13
C VAL A 427 -18.77 -4.60 14.28
N TRP A 428 -18.16 -3.50 14.72
CA TRP A 428 -17.02 -2.86 14.09
C TRP A 428 -15.80 -3.07 14.97
N ASP A 429 -14.62 -3.29 14.38
CA ASP A 429 -13.37 -3.26 15.13
C ASP A 429 -12.92 -1.81 15.40
N ALA A 430 -11.80 -1.64 16.11
CA ALA A 430 -11.26 -0.33 16.42
C ALA A 430 -10.91 0.50 15.16
N ARG A 431 -10.71 -0.16 14.01
CA ARG A 431 -10.19 0.40 12.74
C ARG A 431 -11.32 0.73 11.75
N ASP A 432 -12.57 0.76 12.23
CA ASP A 432 -13.80 0.97 11.45
C ASP A 432 -14.09 -0.13 10.43
N GLN A 433 -13.59 -1.35 10.67
CA GLN A 433 -13.79 -2.49 9.78
C GLN A 433 -14.93 -3.35 10.34
N LEU A 434 -15.93 -3.65 9.50
CA LEU A 434 -17.08 -4.48 9.88
C LEU A 434 -16.58 -5.89 10.19
N SER A 435 -16.52 -6.27 11.46
CA SER A 435 -15.97 -7.56 11.92
C SER A 435 -17.05 -8.63 12.05
N LYS A 436 -18.30 -8.23 12.31
CA LYS A 436 -19.46 -9.13 12.37
C LYS A 436 -20.76 -8.47 11.90
N VAL A 437 -21.58 -9.22 11.16
CA VAL A 437 -23.03 -8.98 11.00
C VAL A 437 -23.77 -10.17 11.61
N THR A 438 -24.70 -9.95 12.53
CA THR A 438 -25.67 -10.98 12.91
C THR A 438 -26.83 -10.93 11.93
N LEU A 439 -27.10 -12.03 11.21
CA LEU A 439 -28.17 -12.17 10.22
C LEU A 439 -29.52 -12.55 10.84
N LEU A 440 -29.51 -13.44 11.85
CA LEU A 440 -30.71 -13.84 12.59
C LEU A 440 -30.38 -14.08 14.06
N LYS A 441 -31.02 -13.32 14.94
CA LYS A 441 -30.92 -13.48 16.39
C LYS A 441 -31.69 -14.73 16.85
N ARG A 442 -31.14 -15.51 17.78
CA ARG A 442 -31.83 -16.65 18.41
C ARG A 442 -31.79 -16.58 19.94
N ASP A 443 -32.98 -16.46 20.54
CA ASP A 443 -33.14 -16.38 22.00
C ASP A 443 -33.37 -17.76 22.67
N ASN A 444 -33.29 -18.85 21.90
CA ASN A 444 -33.56 -20.22 22.36
C ASN A 444 -32.31 -21.02 22.77
N GLY A 445 -31.15 -20.36 22.91
CA GLY A 445 -29.88 -20.99 23.28
C GLY A 445 -29.14 -21.69 22.14
N VAL A 446 -29.68 -21.68 20.91
CA VAL A 446 -28.92 -21.98 19.69
C VAL A 446 -28.15 -20.72 19.28
N SER A 447 -26.97 -20.87 18.68
CA SER A 447 -26.21 -19.74 18.11
C SER A 447 -27.04 -18.90 17.14
N ASP A 448 -26.74 -17.60 17.09
CA ASP A 448 -27.24 -16.71 16.05
C ASP A 448 -26.78 -17.17 14.64
N ASP A 449 -27.50 -16.81 13.58
CA ASP A 449 -26.91 -16.84 12.22
C ASP A 449 -26.07 -15.57 12.04
N ASP A 450 -24.82 -15.72 11.58
CA ASP A 450 -23.80 -14.67 11.60
C ASP A 450 -22.88 -14.73 10.36
N GLU A 451 -22.48 -13.56 9.85
CA GLU A 451 -21.26 -13.40 9.04
C GLU A 451 -20.16 -12.74 9.88
N THR A 452 -18.95 -13.30 9.86
CA THR A 452 -17.75 -12.68 10.45
C THR A 452 -16.66 -12.49 9.40
N TYR A 453 -15.82 -11.48 9.58
CA TYR A 453 -14.82 -11.06 8.60
C TYR A 453 -13.46 -10.85 9.27
N LEU A 454 -12.38 -11.14 8.54
CA LEU A 454 -11.00 -10.83 8.96
C LEU A 454 -10.27 -10.08 7.83
N TYR A 455 -9.50 -9.09 8.23
CA TYR A 455 -8.79 -8.15 7.35
C TYR A 455 -7.29 -8.20 7.59
N SER A 456 -6.52 -7.77 6.58
CA SER A 456 -5.08 -7.61 6.66
C SER A 456 -4.67 -6.36 5.86
N GLN A 457 -4.07 -5.37 6.53
CA GLN A 457 -3.81 -4.03 5.98
C GLN A 457 -5.05 -3.33 5.36
N GLY A 458 -6.26 -3.67 5.83
CA GLY A 458 -7.54 -3.12 5.36
C GLY A 458 -8.26 -3.98 4.31
N GLU A 459 -7.57 -4.95 3.68
CA GLU A 459 -8.18 -5.84 2.69
C GLU A 459 -8.78 -7.09 3.36
N ARG A 460 -9.98 -7.50 2.95
CA ARG A 460 -10.67 -8.70 3.48
C ARG A 460 -9.97 -9.97 3.02
N VAL A 461 -9.43 -10.74 3.97
CA VAL A 461 -8.73 -12.02 3.72
C VAL A 461 -9.52 -13.25 4.17
N SER A 462 -10.56 -13.09 4.99
CA SER A 462 -11.52 -14.16 5.29
C SER A 462 -12.93 -13.63 5.52
N ARG A 463 -13.94 -14.42 5.11
CA ARG A 463 -15.35 -14.31 5.50
C ARG A 463 -15.80 -15.68 6.00
N THR A 464 -16.51 -15.75 7.12
CA THR A 464 -17.13 -16.97 7.63
C THR A 464 -18.61 -16.74 7.86
N HIS A 465 -19.45 -17.46 7.13
CA HIS A 465 -20.90 -17.44 7.25
C HIS A 465 -21.34 -18.67 8.05
N THR A 466 -22.02 -18.46 9.18
CA THR A 466 -22.48 -19.52 10.08
C THR A 466 -23.98 -19.42 10.27
N THR A 467 -24.65 -20.57 10.20
CA THR A 467 -26.05 -20.75 10.57
C THR A 467 -26.23 -21.96 11.47
N ALA A 468 -27.44 -22.17 11.99
CA ALA A 468 -27.78 -23.35 12.80
C ALA A 468 -27.49 -24.71 12.11
N SER A 469 -27.38 -24.76 10.78
CA SER A 469 -27.03 -25.98 10.01
C SER A 469 -25.68 -25.92 9.31
N THR A 470 -25.24 -24.74 8.89
CA THR A 470 -24.25 -24.58 7.82
C THR A 470 -23.16 -23.62 8.26
N HIS A 471 -21.90 -24.02 8.11
CA HIS A 471 -20.74 -23.20 8.39
C HIS A 471 -19.85 -23.21 7.15
N ARG A 472 -19.75 -22.05 6.48
CA ARG A 472 -19.05 -21.83 5.22
C ARG A 472 -17.96 -20.78 5.42
N GLN A 473 -16.71 -21.12 5.16
CA GLN A 473 -15.59 -20.19 5.16
C GLN A 473 -15.14 -19.88 3.73
N THR A 474 -14.87 -18.61 3.44
CA THR A 474 -14.23 -18.12 2.21
C THR A 474 -12.92 -17.45 2.59
N ARG A 475 -11.78 -17.96 2.10
CA ARG A 475 -10.47 -17.33 2.24
C ARG A 475 -10.12 -16.63 0.93
N TYR A 476 -9.84 -15.34 0.99
CA TYR A 476 -9.45 -14.55 -0.18
C TYR A 476 -7.93 -14.54 -0.28
N LEU A 477 -7.41 -15.07 -1.39
CA LEU A 477 -5.99 -15.20 -1.69
C LEU A 477 -5.71 -14.60 -3.08
N PRO A 478 -4.44 -14.30 -3.42
CA PRO A 478 -4.12 -13.67 -4.70
C PRO A 478 -4.63 -14.47 -5.92
N GLY A 479 -5.73 -14.00 -6.52
CA GLY A 479 -6.39 -14.60 -7.69
C GLY A 479 -7.23 -15.86 -7.43
N LEU A 480 -7.37 -16.29 -6.18
CA LEU A 480 -8.05 -17.52 -5.77
C LEU A 480 -8.90 -17.27 -4.52
N GLU A 481 -10.14 -17.73 -4.54
CA GLU A 481 -10.93 -17.93 -3.32
C GLU A 481 -10.92 -19.41 -2.95
N ILE A 482 -10.63 -19.74 -1.70
CA ILE A 482 -10.82 -21.10 -1.17
C ILE A 482 -12.09 -21.09 -0.32
N ARG A 483 -13.11 -21.80 -0.78
CA ARG A 483 -14.43 -21.92 -0.14
C ARG A 483 -14.58 -23.32 0.46
N THR A 484 -14.80 -23.42 1.76
CA THR A 484 -15.00 -24.71 2.46
C THR A 484 -16.29 -24.72 3.26
N SER A 485 -16.91 -25.88 3.44
CA SER A 485 -18.10 -26.04 4.29
C SER A 485 -18.04 -27.22 5.24
N ASN A 486 -18.80 -27.14 6.34
CA ASN A 486 -19.04 -28.25 7.26
C ASN A 486 -19.79 -29.45 6.63
N HIS A 487 -20.28 -29.32 5.40
CA HIS A 487 -20.91 -30.40 4.63
C HIS A 487 -19.91 -31.15 3.71
N GLY A 488 -18.61 -30.80 3.77
CA GLY A 488 -17.55 -31.48 3.02
C GLY A 488 -17.24 -30.89 1.63
N GLU A 489 -17.93 -29.82 1.23
CA GLU A 489 -17.58 -29.06 0.02
C GLU A 489 -16.24 -28.32 0.22
N GLN A 490 -15.33 -28.46 -0.73
CA GLN A 490 -14.09 -27.70 -0.87
C GLN A 490 -13.95 -27.25 -2.32
N LEU A 491 -14.09 -25.94 -2.54
CA LEU A 491 -14.18 -25.30 -3.84
C LEU A 491 -13.11 -24.21 -3.97
N HIS A 492 -12.26 -24.36 -4.98
CA HIS A 492 -11.37 -23.32 -5.49
C HIS A 492 -12.12 -22.49 -6.55
N VAL A 493 -12.27 -21.19 -6.31
CA VAL A 493 -12.79 -20.25 -7.31
C VAL A 493 -11.67 -19.37 -7.83
N LEU A 494 -11.20 -19.67 -9.03
CA LEU A 494 -10.11 -18.96 -9.69
C LEU A 494 -10.70 -17.79 -10.48
N THR A 495 -10.14 -16.58 -10.32
CA THR A 495 -10.61 -15.41 -11.08
C THR A 495 -9.59 -14.98 -12.14
N CYS A 496 -10.02 -15.02 -13.39
CA CYS A 496 -9.27 -14.56 -14.57
C CYS A 496 -9.87 -13.23 -15.06
N SER A 497 -9.34 -12.12 -14.55
CA SER A 497 -9.72 -10.78 -15.01
C SER A 497 -9.36 -10.59 -16.48
N LEU A 498 -10.33 -10.15 -17.28
CA LEU A 498 -10.12 -9.83 -18.70
C LEU A 498 -9.78 -8.34 -18.87
N ALA A 499 -9.74 -7.87 -20.11
CA ALA A 499 -9.60 -6.43 -20.40
C ALA A 499 -10.91 -5.67 -20.10
N HIS A 500 -12.07 -6.29 -20.32
CA HIS A 500 -13.36 -5.95 -19.71
C HIS A 500 -14.07 -7.22 -19.24
N GLY A 501 -14.61 -7.20 -18.01
CA GLY A 501 -15.20 -8.37 -17.37
C GLY A 501 -14.19 -9.35 -16.79
N SER A 502 -14.66 -10.55 -16.44
CA SER A 502 -13.84 -11.64 -15.89
C SER A 502 -14.39 -13.02 -16.29
N VAL A 503 -13.53 -14.03 -16.17
CA VAL A 503 -13.93 -15.44 -16.22
C VAL A 503 -13.61 -16.07 -14.87
N ARG A 504 -14.58 -16.74 -14.25
CA ARG A 504 -14.37 -17.49 -13.00
C ARG A 504 -14.41 -18.99 -13.29
N CYS A 505 -13.46 -19.74 -12.75
CA CYS A 505 -13.44 -21.21 -12.82
C CYS A 505 -13.85 -21.79 -11.48
N LEU A 506 -14.81 -22.72 -11.46
CA LEU A 506 -15.25 -23.44 -10.27
C LEU A 506 -14.63 -24.84 -10.24
N HIS A 507 -13.58 -25.03 -9.45
CA HIS A 507 -12.84 -26.29 -9.31
C HIS A 507 -13.06 -26.90 -7.92
N TRP A 508 -13.70 -28.07 -7.82
CA TRP A 508 -13.96 -28.74 -6.55
C TRP A 508 -12.89 -29.78 -6.22
N GLU A 509 -12.15 -29.56 -5.13
CA GLU A 509 -11.28 -30.57 -4.51
C GLU A 509 -12.14 -31.65 -3.79
N ALA A 510 -13.31 -31.26 -3.28
CA ALA A 510 -14.26 -32.16 -2.64
C ALA A 510 -15.71 -31.65 -2.72
N GLY A 511 -16.68 -32.56 -2.69
CA GLY A 511 -18.09 -32.25 -2.48
C GLY A 511 -18.79 -31.48 -3.63
N GLN A 512 -18.38 -31.69 -4.88
CA GLN A 512 -19.02 -31.09 -6.05
C GLN A 512 -20.54 -31.40 -6.10
N PRO A 513 -21.42 -30.40 -6.29
CA PRO A 513 -22.85 -30.63 -6.48
C PRO A 513 -23.16 -31.40 -7.76
N SER A 514 -24.10 -32.35 -7.66
CA SER A 514 -24.66 -33.01 -8.84
C SER A 514 -25.41 -32.01 -9.73
N GLY A 515 -25.07 -31.98 -11.02
CA GLY A 515 -25.70 -31.08 -11.99
C GLY A 515 -24.92 -29.80 -12.31
N ILE A 516 -23.74 -29.57 -11.70
CA ILE A 516 -22.77 -28.59 -12.19
C ILE A 516 -21.62 -29.32 -12.89
N GLU A 517 -21.13 -28.76 -13.99
CA GLU A 517 -19.95 -29.25 -14.71
C GLU A 517 -18.68 -29.18 -13.84
N ALA A 518 -17.78 -30.16 -13.98
CA ALA A 518 -16.45 -30.05 -13.38
C ALA A 518 -15.65 -28.91 -14.07
N ASP A 519 -14.92 -28.15 -13.26
CA ASP A 519 -14.08 -27.03 -13.71
C ASP A 519 -14.87 -25.97 -14.49
N GLN A 520 -16.11 -25.70 -14.05
CA GLN A 520 -17.04 -24.86 -14.78
C GLN A 520 -16.47 -23.44 -14.97
N LEU A 521 -16.23 -23.08 -16.22
CA LEU A 521 -15.85 -21.73 -16.62
C LEU A 521 -17.11 -20.86 -16.79
N ARG A 522 -17.13 -19.72 -16.11
CA ARG A 522 -18.20 -18.72 -16.18
C ARG A 522 -17.66 -17.40 -16.71
N TYR A 523 -18.03 -17.07 -17.93
CA TYR A 523 -17.65 -15.84 -18.64
C TYR A 523 -18.68 -14.75 -18.31
N SER A 524 -18.27 -13.71 -17.60
CA SER A 524 -19.16 -12.59 -17.27
C SER A 524 -19.25 -11.59 -18.42
N LEU A 525 -20.47 -11.15 -18.75
CA LEU A 525 -20.70 -9.99 -19.61
C LEU A 525 -21.25 -8.83 -18.80
N ASP A 526 -20.40 -7.83 -18.64
CA ASP A 526 -20.64 -6.70 -17.76
C ASP A 526 -21.19 -5.51 -18.55
N ASP A 527 -21.94 -4.63 -17.89
CA ASP A 527 -22.29 -3.31 -18.43
C ASP A 527 -21.10 -2.32 -18.38
N HIS A 528 -21.34 -1.04 -18.69
CA HIS A 528 -20.32 0.02 -18.63
C HIS A 528 -19.78 0.26 -17.21
N LEU A 529 -20.60 0.05 -16.18
CA LEU A 529 -20.21 0.15 -14.76
C LEU A 529 -19.39 -1.07 -14.29
N GLY A 530 -19.31 -2.13 -15.09
CA GLY A 530 -18.69 -3.39 -14.70
C GLY A 530 -19.64 -4.32 -13.93
N SER A 531 -20.96 -4.08 -14.02
CA SER A 531 -21.96 -4.91 -13.35
C SER A 531 -22.24 -6.18 -14.16
N SER A 532 -22.11 -7.36 -13.55
CA SER A 532 -22.24 -8.67 -14.22
C SER A 532 -23.69 -8.94 -14.67
N THR A 533 -24.03 -8.56 -15.91
CA THR A 533 -25.41 -8.71 -16.44
C THR A 533 -25.74 -10.13 -16.89
N LEU A 534 -24.74 -10.91 -17.31
CA LEU A 534 -24.88 -12.28 -17.82
C LEU A 534 -23.68 -13.14 -17.38
N GLU A 535 -23.91 -14.41 -17.05
CA GLU A 535 -22.87 -15.45 -17.02
C GLU A 535 -23.11 -16.43 -18.17
N LEU A 536 -22.08 -16.68 -19.00
CA LEU A 536 -22.09 -17.72 -20.04
C LEU A 536 -21.11 -18.85 -19.69
N ASP A 537 -21.40 -20.08 -20.12
CA ASP A 537 -20.50 -21.23 -19.93
C ASP A 537 -19.38 -21.33 -20.98
N ARG A 538 -18.56 -22.38 -20.89
CA ARG A 538 -17.48 -22.72 -21.84
C ARG A 538 -17.96 -22.98 -23.28
N HIS A 539 -19.25 -23.19 -23.50
CA HIS A 539 -19.87 -23.31 -24.83
C HIS A 539 -20.64 -22.04 -25.24
N GLY A 540 -20.58 -20.97 -24.42
CA GLY A 540 -21.30 -19.72 -24.62
C GLY A 540 -22.79 -19.79 -24.29
N SER A 541 -23.25 -20.86 -23.64
CA SER A 541 -24.66 -21.02 -23.24
C SER A 541 -24.95 -20.20 -21.98
N LEU A 542 -26.13 -19.61 -21.88
CA LEU A 542 -26.52 -18.75 -20.75
C LEU A 542 -26.68 -19.57 -19.45
N ILE A 543 -25.89 -19.24 -18.42
CA ILE A 543 -26.01 -19.78 -17.06
C ILE A 543 -27.01 -18.92 -16.27
N SER A 544 -26.76 -17.61 -16.22
CA SER A 544 -27.56 -16.64 -15.46
C SER A 544 -27.69 -15.28 -16.16
N ARG A 545 -28.76 -14.54 -15.88
CA ARG A 545 -28.99 -13.15 -16.30
C ARG A 545 -29.47 -12.34 -15.10
N GLU A 546 -28.93 -11.14 -14.92
CA GLU A 546 -29.26 -10.24 -13.81
C GLU A 546 -29.41 -8.80 -14.30
N HIS A 547 -30.39 -8.08 -13.74
CA HIS A 547 -30.60 -6.66 -13.97
C HIS A 547 -30.65 -5.91 -12.64
N TYR A 548 -30.07 -4.71 -12.62
CA TYR A 548 -29.96 -3.87 -11.44
C TYR A 548 -30.81 -2.60 -11.58
N TYR A 549 -31.36 -2.13 -10.46
CA TYR A 549 -31.73 -0.73 -10.28
C TYR A 549 -30.47 0.15 -10.34
N PRO A 550 -30.58 1.47 -10.63
CA PRO A 550 -29.41 2.34 -10.77
C PRO A 550 -28.45 2.32 -9.59
N PHE A 551 -28.96 2.16 -8.37
CA PHE A 551 -28.17 2.09 -7.14
C PHE A 551 -27.77 0.65 -6.73
N GLY A 552 -27.74 -0.31 -7.67
CA GLY A 552 -27.12 -1.63 -7.51
C GLY A 552 -27.95 -2.71 -6.82
N GLY A 553 -29.17 -2.42 -6.40
CA GLY A 553 -30.11 -3.46 -5.94
C GLY A 553 -30.61 -4.29 -7.13
N THR A 554 -30.67 -5.62 -6.99
CA THR A 554 -31.12 -6.51 -8.07
C THR A 554 -32.62 -6.34 -8.34
N ALA A 555 -32.96 -5.87 -9.53
CA ALA A 555 -34.35 -5.68 -10.00
C ALA A 555 -34.97 -7.01 -10.47
N TRP A 556 -34.14 -7.92 -10.99
CA TRP A 556 -34.42 -9.35 -11.12
C TRP A 556 -33.14 -10.12 -11.44
N HIS A 557 -33.12 -11.41 -11.11
CA HIS A 557 -32.16 -12.37 -11.64
C HIS A 557 -32.84 -13.69 -12.02
N ALA A 558 -32.24 -14.39 -12.97
CA ALA A 558 -32.72 -15.66 -13.51
C ALA A 558 -31.54 -16.59 -13.80
N ALA A 559 -31.75 -17.90 -13.68
CA ALA A 559 -30.73 -18.90 -13.99
C ALA A 559 -31.33 -20.16 -14.62
N ARG A 560 -30.50 -20.91 -15.36
CA ARG A 560 -30.92 -22.19 -15.95
C ARG A 560 -31.09 -23.31 -14.90
N SER A 561 -30.48 -23.13 -13.73
CA SER A 561 -30.50 -24.06 -12.59
C SER A 561 -30.48 -23.27 -11.28
N SER A 562 -31.24 -23.73 -10.29
CA SER A 562 -31.21 -23.20 -8.92
C SER A 562 -29.92 -23.54 -8.18
N ILE A 563 -29.17 -24.56 -8.60
CA ILE A 563 -27.88 -24.92 -7.99
C ILE A 563 -26.76 -24.02 -8.53
N GLU A 564 -26.83 -23.60 -9.79
CA GLU A 564 -25.76 -22.80 -10.41
C GLU A 564 -25.77 -21.33 -9.95
N VAL A 565 -26.92 -20.75 -9.62
CA VAL A 565 -27.04 -19.32 -9.26
C VAL A 565 -26.35 -18.97 -7.93
N ASP A 566 -26.31 -19.91 -6.98
CA ASP A 566 -25.66 -19.76 -5.66
C ASP A 566 -24.16 -19.46 -5.74
N TYR A 567 -23.50 -19.84 -6.85
CA TYR A 567 -22.07 -19.63 -7.05
C TYR A 567 -21.74 -18.25 -7.68
N LYS A 568 -22.75 -17.47 -8.11
CA LYS A 568 -22.55 -16.09 -8.59
C LYS A 568 -22.50 -15.11 -7.41
N THR A 569 -21.28 -14.69 -7.06
CA THR A 569 -21.05 -13.74 -5.96
C THR A 569 -20.60 -12.35 -6.41
N LEU A 570 -19.89 -12.22 -7.55
CA LEU A 570 -19.61 -10.92 -8.16
C LEU A 570 -20.82 -10.43 -8.97
N ARG A 571 -21.31 -9.23 -8.69
CA ARG A 571 -22.57 -8.70 -9.25
C ARG A 571 -22.44 -7.23 -9.68
N TYR A 572 -23.07 -6.28 -9.01
CA TYR A 572 -23.03 -4.85 -9.34
C TYR A 572 -21.60 -4.28 -9.22
N CYS A 573 -21.18 -3.46 -10.20
CA CYS A 573 -19.83 -2.88 -10.30
C CYS A 573 -18.66 -3.90 -10.13
N GLY A 574 -18.90 -5.18 -10.41
CA GLY A 574 -17.93 -6.27 -10.25
C GLY A 574 -17.60 -6.60 -8.78
N LYS A 575 -18.39 -6.10 -7.83
CA LYS A 575 -18.17 -6.27 -6.38
C LYS A 575 -18.90 -7.50 -5.84
N GLU A 576 -18.39 -8.03 -4.73
CA GLU A 576 -18.97 -9.20 -4.09
C GLU A 576 -20.19 -8.79 -3.24
N LEU A 577 -21.29 -9.53 -3.41
CA LEU A 577 -22.48 -9.45 -2.57
C LEU A 577 -22.42 -10.51 -1.45
N ASP A 578 -22.44 -10.07 -0.19
CA ASP A 578 -22.46 -10.95 1.00
C ASP A 578 -23.89 -11.42 1.36
N ALA A 579 -24.02 -12.38 2.28
CA ALA A 579 -25.34 -12.91 2.68
C ALA A 579 -26.19 -11.89 3.46
N SER A 580 -25.54 -10.93 4.12
CA SER A 580 -26.13 -9.69 4.64
C SER A 580 -26.68 -8.74 3.56
N GLY A 581 -26.45 -9.03 2.28
CA GLY A 581 -26.83 -8.20 1.15
C GLY A 581 -25.92 -6.97 0.95
N LEU A 582 -24.94 -6.76 1.80
CA LEU A 582 -23.97 -5.70 1.62
C LEU A 582 -23.02 -6.04 0.48
N TYR A 583 -22.67 -5.02 -0.32
CA TYR A 583 -21.58 -5.13 -1.27
C TYR A 583 -20.27 -4.75 -0.60
N TYR A 584 -19.26 -5.62 -0.70
CA TYR A 584 -17.90 -5.32 -0.23
C TYR A 584 -17.10 -4.61 -1.33
N TYR A 585 -16.64 -3.38 -1.05
CA TYR A 585 -15.88 -2.55 -2.00
C TYR A 585 -14.38 -2.46 -1.71
N GLY A 586 -13.90 -2.95 -0.56
CA GLY A 586 -12.52 -2.75 -0.10
C GLY A 586 -12.51 -2.07 1.28
N ALA A 587 -12.42 -0.74 1.30
CA ALA A 587 -12.41 0.04 2.55
C ALA A 587 -13.80 0.26 3.17
N ARG A 588 -14.89 0.08 2.41
CA ARG A 588 -16.27 0.25 2.89
C ARG A 588 -17.20 -0.85 2.39
N TYR A 589 -18.32 -1.01 3.11
CA TYR A 589 -19.49 -1.78 2.71
C TYR A 589 -20.60 -0.84 2.21
N TYR A 590 -21.29 -1.25 1.14
CA TYR A 590 -22.36 -0.49 0.50
C TYR A 590 -23.73 -1.18 0.67
N ALA A 591 -24.76 -0.41 1.00
CA ALA A 591 -26.12 -0.89 1.20
C ALA A 591 -27.05 -0.46 0.04
N PRO A 592 -27.28 -1.31 -0.98
CA PRO A 592 -28.04 -0.93 -2.19
C PRO A 592 -29.50 -0.57 -1.92
N TRP A 593 -30.10 -1.06 -0.83
CA TRP A 593 -31.47 -0.71 -0.40
C TRP A 593 -31.54 0.57 0.45
N LEU A 594 -30.40 1.15 0.84
CA LEU A 594 -30.29 2.49 1.44
C LEU A 594 -29.75 3.52 0.44
N GLN A 595 -29.09 3.05 -0.64
CA GLN A 595 -28.48 3.87 -1.69
C GLN A 595 -27.35 4.77 -1.15
N ARG A 596 -26.62 4.26 -0.14
CA ARG A 596 -25.49 4.92 0.54
C ARG A 596 -24.49 3.91 1.10
N TRP A 597 -23.30 4.40 1.45
CA TRP A 597 -22.32 3.66 2.25
C TRP A 597 -22.86 3.36 3.65
N VAL A 598 -22.39 2.27 4.26
CA VAL A 598 -22.77 1.87 5.62
C VAL A 598 -21.97 2.66 6.66
N GLY A 599 -20.65 2.63 6.56
CA GLY A 599 -19.74 3.45 7.38
C GLY A 599 -19.39 4.78 6.68
N ALA A 600 -18.90 5.73 7.46
CA ALA A 600 -18.35 6.99 6.94
C ALA A 600 -17.07 6.75 6.12
N ASP A 601 -16.74 7.67 5.23
CA ASP A 601 -15.53 7.64 4.40
C ASP A 601 -14.23 7.71 5.21
N PRO A 602 -13.39 6.66 5.21
CA PRO A 602 -12.09 6.71 5.89
C PRO A 602 -11.03 7.52 5.10
N ALA A 603 -11.33 8.00 3.88
CA ALA A 603 -10.54 9.03 3.21
C ALA A 603 -10.91 10.46 3.65
N GLY A 604 -12.01 10.65 4.38
CA GLY A 604 -12.54 11.97 4.72
C GLY A 604 -13.21 12.67 3.54
N ASP A 605 -13.07 13.98 3.43
CA ASP A 605 -13.84 14.84 2.52
C ASP A 605 -13.37 14.84 1.05
N VAL A 606 -12.66 13.79 0.59
CA VAL A 606 -12.10 13.67 -0.77
C VAL A 606 -13.19 13.79 -1.85
N ASP A 607 -14.32 13.10 -1.65
CA ASP A 607 -15.51 13.19 -2.51
C ASP A 607 -16.56 14.21 -2.00
N GLY A 608 -16.21 14.99 -0.97
CA GLY A 608 -17.03 16.05 -0.38
C GLY A 608 -17.52 15.79 1.06
N LEU A 609 -18.25 16.76 1.61
CA LEU A 609 -18.62 16.85 3.04
C LEU A 609 -19.77 15.93 3.49
N ASN A 610 -20.10 14.89 2.73
CA ASN A 610 -21.10 13.88 3.07
C ASN A 610 -20.47 12.49 2.98
N LEU A 611 -20.00 11.99 4.13
CA LEU A 611 -19.14 10.82 4.18
C LEU A 611 -19.88 9.49 3.91
N TYR A 612 -21.21 9.54 3.70
CA TYR A 612 -22.06 8.39 3.35
C TYR A 612 -22.53 8.40 1.88
N GLY A 613 -22.27 9.47 1.12
CA GLY A 613 -22.78 9.64 -0.25
C GLY A 613 -22.20 8.62 -1.23
N PHE A 614 -23.05 7.88 -1.93
CA PHE A 614 -22.61 6.91 -2.94
C PHE A 614 -22.46 7.58 -4.32
N VAL A 615 -21.24 7.54 -4.88
CA VAL A 615 -20.88 7.98 -6.24
C VAL A 615 -21.55 9.29 -6.70
N ALA A 616 -21.47 10.32 -5.85
CA ALA A 616 -22.06 11.65 -6.04
C ALA A 616 -23.58 11.66 -6.36
N ASN A 617 -24.33 10.61 -6.01
CA ASN A 617 -25.72 10.35 -6.40
C ASN A 617 -25.93 10.22 -7.93
N ASN A 618 -24.92 9.78 -8.68
CA ASN A 618 -24.98 9.54 -10.12
C ASN A 618 -24.35 8.19 -10.51
N PRO A 619 -24.96 7.06 -10.08
CA PRO A 619 -24.40 5.73 -10.27
C PRO A 619 -24.44 5.24 -11.71
N MET A 620 -25.18 5.91 -12.60
CA MET A 620 -25.19 5.58 -14.03
C MET A 620 -23.97 6.14 -14.77
N THR A 621 -23.22 7.07 -14.16
CA THR A 621 -22.06 7.76 -14.79
C THR A 621 -20.75 7.48 -14.06
N PHE A 622 -20.80 7.21 -12.75
CA PHE A 622 -19.62 6.97 -11.91
C PHE A 622 -19.67 5.63 -11.19
N THR A 623 -18.47 5.16 -10.85
CA THR A 623 -18.19 3.95 -10.07
C THR A 623 -17.26 4.30 -8.92
N ASP A 624 -17.15 3.39 -7.94
CA ASP A 624 -16.05 3.37 -6.97
C ASP A 624 -15.48 1.95 -6.99
N ASP A 625 -14.15 1.81 -6.91
CA ASP A 625 -13.48 0.53 -6.95
C ASP A 625 -12.93 0.08 -5.58
N GLN A 626 -12.81 1.01 -4.62
CA GLN A 626 -12.14 0.76 -3.34
C GLN A 626 -12.99 1.20 -2.13
N GLY A 627 -14.13 1.86 -2.38
CA GLY A 627 -14.95 2.49 -1.36
C GLY A 627 -14.31 3.76 -0.80
N LEU A 628 -13.71 4.60 -1.65
CA LEU A 628 -12.85 5.75 -1.25
C LEU A 628 -12.83 6.95 -2.21
N ILE A 629 -13.09 6.76 -3.51
CA ILE A 629 -12.96 7.80 -4.54
C ILE A 629 -13.97 7.56 -5.67
N VAL A 630 -14.75 8.57 -6.02
CA VAL A 630 -15.63 8.55 -7.21
C VAL A 630 -14.80 8.65 -8.49
N GLU A 631 -14.91 7.66 -9.38
CA GLU A 631 -14.26 7.65 -10.70
C GLU A 631 -15.24 7.30 -11.84
N THR A 632 -15.06 7.87 -13.02
CA THR A 632 -15.78 7.42 -14.23
C THR A 632 -15.28 6.03 -14.67
N PRO A 633 -16.07 5.24 -15.40
CA PRO A 633 -15.60 4.00 -16.04
C PRO A 633 -14.32 4.18 -16.88
N ALA A 634 -14.16 5.33 -17.55
CA ALA A 634 -12.94 5.66 -18.30
C ALA A 634 -11.73 5.84 -17.37
N GLN A 635 -11.88 6.51 -16.22
CA GLN A 635 -10.82 6.63 -15.22
C GLN A 635 -10.53 5.28 -14.55
N ARG A 636 -11.55 4.47 -14.23
CA ARG A 636 -11.41 3.11 -13.70
C ARG A 636 -10.57 2.22 -14.61
N ASP A 637 -10.89 2.20 -15.90
CA ASP A 637 -10.20 1.32 -16.84
C ASP A 637 -8.83 1.89 -17.26
N ALA A 638 -8.70 3.22 -17.35
CA ALA A 638 -7.40 3.87 -17.45
C ALA A 638 -6.53 3.55 -16.22
N ARG A 639 -7.07 3.52 -15.00
CA ARG A 639 -6.35 3.17 -13.75
C ARG A 639 -5.91 1.71 -13.74
N LYS A 640 -6.79 0.78 -14.13
CA LYS A 640 -6.44 -0.65 -14.32
C LYS A 640 -5.27 -0.81 -15.29
N ALA A 641 -5.29 -0.11 -16.43
CA ALA A 641 -4.18 -0.11 -17.39
C ALA A 641 -2.92 0.63 -16.86
N GLN A 642 -3.10 1.78 -16.21
CA GLN A 642 -2.06 2.61 -15.61
C GLN A 642 -1.34 1.95 -14.44
N THR A 643 -1.73 0.76 -13.99
CA THR A 643 -0.84 -0.11 -13.19
C THR A 643 0.56 -0.22 -13.84
N ALA A 644 0.65 -0.26 -15.18
CA ALA A 644 1.92 -0.21 -15.91
C ALA A 644 2.62 1.17 -15.90
N ALA A 645 1.86 2.27 -15.86
CA ALA A 645 2.41 3.63 -15.79
C ALA A 645 2.88 4.00 -14.36
N TYR A 646 2.19 3.49 -13.34
CA TYR A 646 2.62 3.50 -11.94
C TYR A 646 3.98 2.83 -11.81
N TRP A 647 4.23 1.71 -12.50
CA TRP A 647 5.56 1.09 -12.53
C TRP A 647 6.65 1.99 -13.14
N GLU A 648 6.37 2.77 -14.18
CA GLU A 648 7.34 3.76 -14.69
C GLU A 648 7.59 4.90 -13.70
N GLN A 649 6.54 5.42 -13.05
CA GLN A 649 6.70 6.45 -12.03
C GLN A 649 7.45 5.92 -10.79
N TRP A 650 7.20 4.67 -10.39
CA TRP A 650 7.90 3.95 -9.34
C TRP A 650 9.38 3.73 -9.69
N LYS A 651 9.71 3.37 -10.94
CA LYS A 651 11.11 3.24 -11.42
C LYS A 651 11.85 4.57 -11.38
N LYS A 652 11.23 5.65 -11.89
CA LYS A 652 11.74 7.03 -11.79
C LYS A 652 12.04 7.41 -10.34
N ARG A 653 11.05 7.22 -9.44
CA ARG A 653 11.18 7.45 -8.00
C ARG A 653 12.29 6.61 -7.36
N ASN A 654 12.43 5.33 -7.70
CA ASN A 654 13.45 4.47 -7.10
C ASN A 654 14.87 4.73 -7.61
N ARG A 655 15.05 5.18 -8.85
CA ARG A 655 16.33 5.74 -9.30
C ARG A 655 16.72 6.95 -8.46
N LEU A 656 15.80 7.90 -8.27
CA LEU A 656 16.01 9.08 -7.44
C LEU A 656 16.33 8.72 -5.96
N ASN A 657 15.56 7.83 -5.33
CA ASN A 657 15.82 7.30 -3.98
C ASN A 657 17.21 6.65 -3.85
N LYS A 658 17.72 6.00 -4.91
CA LYS A 658 19.03 5.34 -4.91
C LYS A 658 20.17 6.35 -4.90
N GLU A 659 20.09 7.36 -5.76
CA GLU A 659 21.15 8.38 -5.89
C GLU A 659 21.16 9.35 -4.70
N ILE A 660 19.98 9.72 -4.15
CA ILE A 660 19.89 10.50 -2.90
C ILE A 660 20.55 9.79 -1.71
N ARG A 661 20.37 8.46 -1.60
CA ARG A 661 21.03 7.66 -0.55
C ARG A 661 22.55 7.66 -0.71
N LYS A 662 23.07 7.40 -1.92
CA LYS A 662 24.52 7.52 -2.22
C LYS A 662 25.06 8.90 -1.83
N PHE A 663 24.42 9.96 -2.30
CA PHE A 663 24.83 11.34 -2.06
C PHE A 663 24.84 11.68 -0.57
N THR A 664 23.82 11.23 0.16
CA THR A 664 23.74 11.37 1.61
C THR A 664 24.87 10.63 2.34
N ASP A 665 25.25 9.43 1.89
CA ASP A 665 26.37 8.69 2.48
C ASP A 665 27.75 9.27 2.12
N ILE A 666 27.90 9.82 0.91
CA ILE A 666 29.06 10.61 0.49
C ILE A 666 29.18 11.87 1.36
N MET A 667 28.09 12.63 1.58
CA MET A 667 28.09 13.79 2.48
C MET A 667 28.48 13.41 3.91
N LYS A 668 27.84 12.39 4.51
CA LYS A 668 28.19 11.88 5.86
C LYS A 668 29.67 11.51 5.98
N LEU A 669 30.22 10.81 4.97
CA LEU A 669 31.64 10.43 4.97
C LEU A 669 32.55 11.65 4.80
N THR A 670 32.19 12.59 3.93
CA THR A 670 32.92 13.84 3.66
C THR A 670 33.01 14.70 4.92
N SER A 671 31.86 15.00 5.54
CA SER A 671 31.75 15.69 6.84
C SER A 671 32.64 15.07 7.91
N ARG A 672 32.61 13.74 8.03
CA ARG A 672 33.48 13.02 8.97
C ARG A 672 34.96 13.15 8.62
N ARG A 673 35.37 13.08 7.34
CA ARG A 673 36.78 13.25 6.97
C ARG A 673 37.26 14.69 7.16
N ALA A 674 36.40 15.68 6.91
CA ALA A 674 36.66 17.08 7.22
C ALA A 674 36.88 17.30 8.73
N SER A 675 36.03 16.71 9.57
CA SER A 675 36.18 16.74 11.04
C SER A 675 37.42 15.97 11.54
N GLU A 676 37.66 14.74 11.06
CA GLU A 676 38.90 13.98 11.36
C GLU A 676 40.16 14.80 11.03
N ALA A 677 40.13 15.56 9.93
CA ALA A 677 41.19 16.47 9.50
C ALA A 677 41.33 17.72 10.38
N GLN A 678 40.23 18.35 10.78
CA GLN A 678 40.23 19.50 11.71
C GLN A 678 40.87 19.13 13.06
N THR A 679 40.52 17.97 13.62
CA THR A 679 41.13 17.47 14.86
C THR A 679 42.65 17.24 14.70
N GLN A 680 43.07 16.63 13.59
CA GLN A 680 44.50 16.43 13.27
C GLN A 680 45.27 17.76 13.18
N LEU A 681 44.68 18.79 12.57
CA LEU A 681 45.30 20.13 12.45
C LEU A 681 45.35 20.84 13.80
N ALA A 682 44.32 20.71 14.64
CA ALA A 682 44.32 21.23 16.01
C ALA A 682 45.39 20.56 16.90
N SER A 683 45.60 19.24 16.80
CA SER A 683 46.65 18.52 17.55
C SER A 683 48.09 18.80 17.07
N HIS A 684 48.25 19.45 15.91
CA HIS A 684 49.52 20.04 15.46
C HIS A 684 49.74 21.47 15.97
N ARG A 685 48.66 22.23 16.26
CA ARG A 685 48.71 23.65 16.67
C ARG A 685 48.67 23.87 18.20
N SER A 686 48.47 22.83 19.02
CA SER A 686 48.46 22.96 20.49
C SER A 686 48.91 21.70 21.25
N ALA A 687 49.80 21.88 22.23
CA ALA A 687 50.27 20.82 23.12
C ALA A 687 49.17 20.27 24.06
N SER A 688 48.18 21.07 24.45
CA SER A 688 47.05 20.61 25.29
C SER A 688 46.01 19.83 24.49
N ALA A 689 45.83 20.18 23.21
CA ALA A 689 45.03 19.35 22.28
C ALA A 689 45.72 18.00 22.00
N HIS A 690 47.05 18.00 21.92
CA HIS A 690 47.87 16.80 21.69
C HIS A 690 47.71 15.76 22.82
N THR A 691 47.77 16.17 24.08
CA THR A 691 47.57 15.27 25.23
C THR A 691 46.12 14.78 25.35
N GLN A 692 45.14 15.65 25.07
CA GLN A 692 43.72 15.25 25.09
C GLN A 692 43.38 14.22 24.00
N ALA A 693 43.93 14.39 22.78
CA ALA A 693 43.79 13.41 21.70
C ALA A 693 44.47 12.06 22.03
N ALA A 694 45.63 12.08 22.71
CA ALA A 694 46.29 10.88 23.19
C ALA A 694 45.49 10.14 24.28
N ALA A 695 44.86 10.87 25.21
CA ALA A 695 43.99 10.27 26.23
C ALA A 695 42.76 9.57 25.63
N VAL A 696 42.09 10.21 24.65
CA VAL A 696 40.98 9.61 23.89
C VAL A 696 41.43 8.33 23.16
N ARG A 697 42.66 8.31 22.61
CA ARG A 697 43.23 7.12 21.96
C ARG A 697 43.41 5.95 22.92
N VAL A 698 43.82 6.17 24.18
CA VAL A 698 43.94 5.10 25.19
C VAL A 698 42.58 4.52 25.54
N GLY A 699 41.59 5.37 25.83
CA GLY A 699 40.21 4.93 26.11
C GLY A 699 39.58 4.16 24.93
N ALA A 700 39.80 4.64 23.70
CA ALA A 700 39.36 3.98 22.48
C ALA A 700 39.98 2.59 22.30
N HIS A 701 41.28 2.43 22.55
CA HIS A 701 41.97 1.15 22.35
C HIS A 701 41.50 0.09 23.35
N VAL A 702 41.24 0.47 24.60
CA VAL A 702 40.62 -0.40 25.62
C VAL A 702 39.18 -0.75 25.25
N GLY A 703 38.38 0.25 24.82
CA GLY A 703 36.99 0.02 24.40
C GLY A 703 36.85 -0.91 23.19
N ALA A 704 37.78 -0.86 22.24
CA ALA A 704 37.79 -1.76 21.08
C ALA A 704 37.92 -3.24 21.48
N GLN A 705 38.75 -3.55 22.48
CA GLN A 705 38.96 -4.92 22.96
C GLN A 705 37.74 -5.48 23.70
N ALA A 706 36.95 -4.62 24.37
CA ALA A 706 35.70 -5.03 25.00
C ALA A 706 34.62 -5.44 23.98
N VAL A 707 34.49 -4.70 22.86
CA VAL A 707 33.47 -4.98 21.83
C VAL A 707 33.72 -6.30 21.10
N SER A 708 34.98 -6.73 20.94
CA SER A 708 35.32 -8.01 20.30
C SER A 708 34.84 -9.27 21.03
N TYR A 709 34.37 -9.17 22.29
CA TYR A 709 33.76 -10.30 23.00
C TYR A 709 32.23 -10.42 22.81
N GLY A 710 31.58 -9.43 22.19
CA GLY A 710 30.12 -9.39 22.00
C GLY A 710 29.55 -10.30 20.91
N ALA A 711 30.35 -11.21 20.32
CA ALA A 711 29.98 -11.96 19.12
C ALA A 711 30.37 -13.46 19.17
N GLY A 712 29.87 -14.20 20.16
CA GLY A 712 29.54 -15.62 20.00
C GLY A 712 30.65 -16.66 20.17
N VAL A 713 31.27 -16.75 21.36
CA VAL A 713 31.79 -18.02 21.90
C VAL A 713 31.40 -18.10 23.38
N ALA A 714 30.84 -19.23 23.84
CA ALA A 714 30.23 -19.35 25.16
C ALA A 714 31.03 -20.25 26.12
N VAL A 715 31.65 -19.63 27.14
CA VAL A 715 31.96 -20.22 28.46
C VAL A 715 31.79 -19.08 29.47
N GLY A 716 31.12 -19.33 30.60
CA GLY A 716 30.83 -18.29 31.60
C GLY A 716 31.72 -18.36 32.85
N ILE A 717 31.74 -17.26 33.63
CA ILE A 717 31.95 -17.13 35.09
C ILE A 717 32.23 -15.65 35.44
N GLY A 718 31.71 -15.18 36.57
CA GLY A 718 32.26 -14.00 37.28
C GLY A 718 31.66 -12.64 36.95
N ALA A 719 31.82 -11.70 37.87
CA ALA A 719 31.30 -10.33 37.79
C ALA A 719 32.23 -9.31 38.51
N ALA A 720 31.86 -8.03 38.40
CA ALA A 720 32.18 -6.90 39.28
C ALA A 720 33.38 -5.96 38.97
N ALA A 721 33.08 -4.66 39.20
CA ALA A 721 33.92 -3.60 39.78
C ALA A 721 35.01 -2.87 38.94
N LEU A 722 35.41 -1.73 39.50
CA LEU A 722 36.34 -0.72 38.98
C LEU A 722 37.71 -0.80 39.67
N GLY A 723 38.81 -0.47 38.97
CA GLY A 723 39.96 0.23 39.61
C GLY A 723 41.38 -0.39 39.59
N SER A 724 42.16 -0.08 38.54
CA SER A 724 43.58 0.38 38.57
C SER A 724 44.79 -0.50 39.03
N VAL A 725 45.97 -0.21 38.42
CA VAL A 725 47.40 -0.36 38.88
C VAL A 725 48.32 -1.54 38.38
N ALA A 726 49.47 -1.17 37.74
CA ALA A 726 50.83 -1.81 37.59
C ALA A 726 51.14 -3.07 36.69
N GLY A 727 52.46 -3.32 36.42
CA GLY A 727 53.01 -4.25 35.36
C GLY A 727 54.50 -4.79 35.49
N PRO A 728 55.27 -5.02 34.38
CA PRO A 728 55.97 -6.28 33.91
C PRO A 728 57.51 -6.48 34.24
N PRO A 729 58.33 -7.51 33.79
CA PRO A 729 58.20 -8.76 32.94
C PRO A 729 58.56 -10.16 33.64
N GLY A 730 58.38 -11.45 33.18
CA GLY A 730 57.45 -12.17 32.23
C GLY A 730 57.86 -13.61 31.70
N ILE A 731 56.91 -14.59 31.56
CA ILE A 731 56.76 -15.66 30.48
C ILE A 731 57.37 -17.13 30.58
N VAL A 732 56.73 -18.15 29.92
CA VAL A 732 57.25 -19.34 29.11
C VAL A 732 56.20 -20.49 29.04
N VAL A 733 55.47 -20.79 27.93
CA VAL A 733 55.78 -21.51 26.64
C VAL A 733 55.88 -23.07 26.75
N GLY A 734 55.27 -23.89 25.88
CA GLY A 734 54.35 -23.62 24.76
C GLY A 734 54.34 -24.72 23.65
N ALA A 735 53.83 -24.34 22.44
CA ALA A 735 53.66 -25.16 21.20
C ALA A 735 52.58 -26.27 21.26
N ALA A 736 51.95 -26.77 20.17
CA ALA A 736 51.68 -26.33 18.78
C ALA A 736 50.63 -27.34 18.16
N LEU A 737 50.15 -27.37 16.90
CA LEU A 737 50.36 -26.63 15.63
C LEU A 737 49.12 -26.91 14.71
N GLY A 738 48.72 -26.02 13.78
CA GLY A 738 47.68 -26.32 12.76
C GLY A 738 47.31 -25.16 11.83
N PHE A 739 47.84 -25.13 10.60
CA PHE A 739 47.73 -23.98 9.66
C PHE A 739 46.32 -23.78 9.04
N ALA A 740 45.72 -22.60 9.27
CA ALA A 740 44.76 -21.95 8.34
C ALA A 740 44.43 -20.49 8.75
N THR A 741 44.35 -20.22 10.05
CA THR A 741 43.73 -19.02 10.65
C THR A 741 44.65 -17.78 10.73
N GLY A 742 45.29 -17.41 9.62
CA GLY A 742 46.26 -16.31 9.57
C GLY A 742 45.76 -14.95 9.06
N LYS A 743 44.69 -14.89 8.25
CA LYS A 743 44.24 -13.64 7.57
C LYS A 743 42.75 -13.27 7.74
N ALA A 744 41.92 -14.15 8.28
CA ALA A 744 40.52 -13.81 8.55
C ALA A 744 40.39 -12.70 9.61
N VAL A 745 41.22 -12.77 10.66
CA VAL A 745 41.22 -11.84 11.79
C VAL A 745 41.50 -10.40 11.34
N SER A 746 42.46 -10.15 10.44
CA SER A 746 42.78 -8.79 10.00
C SER A 746 41.71 -8.18 9.10
N ILE A 747 40.98 -8.97 8.31
CA ILE A 747 39.86 -8.46 7.49
C ILE A 747 38.67 -8.09 8.39
N GLY A 748 38.35 -8.91 9.38
CA GLY A 748 37.32 -8.60 10.39
C GLY A 748 37.69 -7.40 11.26
N LEU A 749 38.94 -7.30 11.69
CA LEU A 749 39.46 -6.19 12.49
C LEU A 749 39.46 -4.88 11.72
N ASP A 750 39.90 -4.86 10.46
CA ASP A 750 39.81 -3.67 9.58
C ASP A 750 38.36 -3.19 9.44
N TYR A 751 37.43 -4.11 9.17
CA TYR A 751 36.01 -3.79 9.02
C TYR A 751 35.40 -3.24 10.32
N ALA A 752 35.73 -3.84 11.46
CA ALA A 752 35.32 -3.36 12.77
C ALA A 752 35.91 -1.96 13.08
N LEU A 753 37.19 -1.73 12.80
CA LEU A 753 37.85 -0.44 13.04
C LEU A 753 37.32 0.68 12.11
N GLU A 754 37.02 0.38 10.84
CA GLU A 754 36.41 1.35 9.93
C GLU A 754 34.97 1.73 10.37
N ARG A 755 34.21 0.78 10.93
CA ARG A 755 32.81 0.96 11.38
C ARG A 755 32.69 1.58 12.78
N LEU A 756 33.44 1.08 13.78
CA LEU A 756 33.50 1.62 15.15
C LEU A 756 34.21 2.98 15.25
N SER A 757 34.91 3.40 14.19
CA SER A 757 35.33 4.80 13.98
C SER A 757 36.43 5.32 14.90
N LEU A 758 37.16 4.44 15.58
CA LEU A 758 38.21 4.73 16.56
C LEU A 758 39.55 5.19 15.92
N SER A 759 39.45 6.04 14.89
CA SER A 759 40.56 6.50 14.03
C SER A 759 41.18 7.82 14.55
N ALA A 760 41.56 7.88 15.82
CA ALA A 760 42.25 9.03 16.43
C ALA A 760 43.72 9.12 15.97
N ALA A 761 43.96 9.40 14.68
CA ALA A 761 45.28 9.67 14.12
C ALA A 761 45.77 11.06 14.56
N VAL A 762 46.95 11.15 15.17
CA VAL A 762 47.52 12.43 15.63
C VAL A 762 48.19 13.19 14.47
N ASN A 763 48.79 12.45 13.52
CA ASN A 763 49.45 13.01 12.33
C ASN A 763 48.45 13.21 11.17
N PHE A 764 48.52 14.35 10.49
CA PHE A 764 47.60 14.78 9.43
C PHE A 764 47.75 13.97 8.14
N LYS A 765 46.65 13.33 7.70
CA LYS A 765 46.65 12.37 6.57
C LYS A 765 45.83 12.88 5.37
N SER A 766 46.34 13.87 4.63
CA SER A 766 45.66 14.53 3.48
C SER A 766 45.09 13.60 2.40
N ARG A 767 45.65 12.40 2.22
CA ARG A 767 45.10 11.32 1.35
C ARG A 767 43.75 10.75 1.82
N LYS A 768 43.22 11.14 2.99
CA LYS A 768 41.85 10.83 3.46
C LYS A 768 40.77 11.79 2.93
N LEU A 769 41.16 12.98 2.45
CA LEU A 769 40.25 14.00 1.89
C LEU A 769 40.06 13.87 0.36
N ASP A 770 40.79 12.93 -0.23
CA ASP A 770 40.89 12.58 -1.65
C ASP A 770 39.51 12.18 -2.24
N PRO A 771 38.94 12.93 -3.21
CA PRO A 771 37.55 12.75 -3.67
C PRO A 771 37.23 11.34 -4.16
N ASP A 772 38.07 10.78 -5.04
CA ASP A 772 37.90 9.41 -5.55
C ASP A 772 37.82 8.38 -4.43
N LYS A 773 38.64 8.55 -3.38
CA LYS A 773 38.63 7.67 -2.20
C LYS A 773 37.45 7.92 -1.29
N ILE A 774 36.87 9.12 -1.26
CA ILE A 774 35.64 9.41 -0.52
C ILE A 774 34.43 8.83 -1.26
N VAL A 775 34.27 9.09 -2.57
CA VAL A 775 33.18 8.53 -3.38
C VAL A 775 33.22 7.00 -3.34
N LYS A 776 34.35 6.39 -3.72
CA LYS A 776 34.53 4.93 -3.74
C LYS A 776 34.35 4.28 -2.35
N LYS A 777 34.66 4.97 -1.24
CA LYS A 777 34.35 4.47 0.13
C LYS A 777 32.95 4.79 0.62
N GLY A 778 32.26 5.79 0.07
CA GLY A 778 30.82 5.99 0.27
C GLY A 778 30.05 4.83 -0.32
N GLU A 779 30.38 4.44 -1.55
CA GLU A 779 29.83 3.26 -2.23
C GLU A 779 30.13 1.96 -1.47
N TYR A 780 31.38 1.75 -1.02
CA TYR A 780 31.74 0.52 -0.29
C TYR A 780 31.13 0.36 1.10
N LYS A 781 30.59 1.41 1.73
CA LYS A 781 29.94 1.29 3.05
C LYS A 781 28.65 0.48 3.04
N ASN A 782 28.07 0.29 1.86
CA ASN A 782 26.85 -0.49 1.65
C ASN A 782 27.13 -1.93 1.17
N LEU A 783 28.40 -2.39 1.25
CA LEU A 783 28.76 -3.80 1.15
C LEU A 783 28.79 -4.45 2.53
N ASP A 784 28.19 -5.63 2.65
CA ASP A 784 28.39 -6.51 3.81
C ASP A 784 29.85 -7.01 3.92
N LEU A 785 30.19 -7.65 5.04
CA LEU A 785 31.54 -8.15 5.30
C LEU A 785 32.06 -9.11 4.21
N PHE A 786 31.19 -9.94 3.63
CA PHE A 786 31.56 -10.91 2.59
C PHE A 786 31.84 -10.19 1.26
N HIS A 787 31.00 -9.23 0.86
CA HIS A 787 31.23 -8.43 -0.34
C HIS A 787 32.41 -7.45 -0.20
N TYR A 788 32.61 -6.86 0.97
CA TYR A 788 33.82 -6.09 1.32
C TYR A 788 35.07 -6.96 1.20
N ALA A 789 35.07 -8.17 1.78
CA ALA A 789 36.17 -9.12 1.67
C ALA A 789 36.41 -9.57 0.21
N LYS A 790 35.36 -9.84 -0.56
CA LYS A 790 35.42 -10.25 -1.99
C LYS A 790 35.98 -9.15 -2.89
N ALA A 791 35.64 -7.88 -2.64
CA ALA A 791 36.23 -6.73 -3.32
C ALA A 791 37.71 -6.53 -2.94
N LYS A 792 38.03 -6.56 -1.65
CA LYS A 792 39.40 -6.42 -1.12
C LYS A 792 40.32 -7.57 -1.57
N ALA A 793 39.75 -8.77 -1.77
CA ALA A 793 40.43 -9.92 -2.35
C ALA A 793 40.70 -9.76 -3.86
N ARG A 794 39.80 -9.13 -4.64
CA ARG A 794 40.05 -8.79 -6.05
C ARG A 794 41.22 -7.81 -6.20
N ASP A 795 41.26 -6.75 -5.40
CA ASP A 795 42.38 -5.81 -5.40
C ASP A 795 43.71 -6.50 -5.04
N LEU A 796 43.70 -7.48 -4.11
CA LEU A 796 44.86 -8.34 -3.84
C LEU A 796 45.22 -9.24 -5.03
N SER A 797 44.25 -9.86 -5.72
CA SER A 797 44.55 -10.74 -6.85
C SER A 797 45.19 -9.98 -8.02
N HIS A 798 44.74 -8.75 -8.28
CA HIS A 798 45.38 -7.88 -9.28
C HIS A 798 46.82 -7.46 -8.91
N ALA A 799 47.13 -7.33 -7.61
CA ALA A 799 48.49 -7.06 -7.14
C ALA A 799 49.42 -8.30 -7.22
N VAL A 800 48.85 -9.51 -7.30
CA VAL A 800 49.61 -10.78 -7.40
C VAL A 800 49.80 -11.22 -8.85
N SER A 801 48.87 -10.91 -9.76
CA SER A 801 48.89 -11.39 -11.15
C SER A 801 49.85 -10.67 -12.10
N ALA A 802 50.60 -9.66 -11.64
CA ALA A 802 51.58 -8.92 -12.45
C ALA A 802 52.87 -8.57 -11.66
N PRO A 803 53.73 -9.56 -11.36
CA PRO A 803 54.91 -9.34 -10.53
C PRO A 803 56.02 -8.58 -11.27
N THR A 804 56.27 -7.33 -10.88
CA THR A 804 57.48 -6.59 -11.26
C THR A 804 58.55 -6.70 -10.18
N GLN A 805 59.82 -6.65 -10.57
CA GLN A 805 61.01 -6.92 -9.74
C GLN A 805 61.07 -6.12 -8.41
N LYS A 806 60.34 -4.99 -8.33
CA LYS A 806 60.22 -4.12 -7.16
C LYS A 806 59.38 -4.69 -6.01
N SER A 807 58.56 -5.72 -6.24
CA SER A 807 57.77 -6.39 -5.19
C SER A 807 58.60 -7.39 -4.38
N VAL A 808 59.39 -8.23 -5.06
CA VAL A 808 60.27 -9.25 -4.45
C VAL A 808 61.28 -8.61 -3.49
N LEU A 809 61.88 -7.50 -3.90
CA LEU A 809 62.81 -6.71 -3.09
C LEU A 809 62.20 -6.08 -1.83
N LYS A 810 60.87 -6.05 -1.68
CA LYS A 810 60.20 -5.60 -0.45
C LYS A 810 59.99 -6.76 0.52
N ALA A 811 59.60 -7.94 0.02
CA ALA A 811 59.44 -9.14 0.86
C ALA A 811 60.77 -9.61 1.48
N GLY A 812 61.88 -9.50 0.75
CA GLY A 812 63.21 -9.92 1.21
C GLY A 812 63.84 -9.05 2.31
N LYS A 813 63.21 -7.94 2.74
CA LYS A 813 63.79 -6.98 3.71
C LYS A 813 63.24 -7.05 5.14
N GLU A 814 62.21 -7.84 5.40
CA GLU A 814 61.59 -7.98 6.74
C GLU A 814 62.06 -9.23 7.50
N VAL A 815 63.13 -9.91 7.03
CA VAL A 815 63.59 -11.22 7.53
C VAL A 815 64.98 -11.15 8.19
N THR A 816 65.36 -10.01 8.81
CA THR A 816 66.74 -9.85 9.36
C THR A 816 66.85 -9.01 10.65
N SER A 817 65.96 -9.24 11.61
CA SER A 817 66.18 -9.06 13.05
C SER A 817 65.06 -9.83 13.77
N THR A 818 65.30 -10.85 14.60
CA THR A 818 66.31 -10.98 15.68
C THR A 818 66.77 -12.45 15.82
N GLY A 819 67.95 -12.71 16.41
CA GLY A 819 68.45 -14.08 16.66
C GLY A 819 69.01 -14.30 18.07
N SER A 820 69.21 -15.59 18.44
CA SER A 820 69.66 -16.16 19.74
C SER A 820 68.61 -16.26 20.87
N LYS A 821 68.55 -17.29 21.75
CA LYS A 821 69.23 -18.62 21.86
C LYS A 821 68.54 -19.53 22.93
N ILE A 822 68.28 -20.84 22.65
CA ILE A 822 68.24 -22.01 23.63
C ILE A 822 67.05 -21.97 24.67
N ALA A 823 66.55 -22.99 25.44
CA ALA A 823 66.92 -24.38 25.86
C ALA A 823 65.75 -25.44 25.77
N LEU A 824 65.61 -26.39 26.74
CA LEU A 824 64.70 -27.59 26.71
C LEU A 824 64.33 -28.21 28.10
N LYS A 825 63.25 -29.05 28.18
CA LYS A 825 62.88 -30.15 29.14
C LYS A 825 61.95 -29.98 30.39
N ALA A 826 60.66 -30.39 30.24
CA ALA A 826 59.94 -31.57 30.82
C ALA A 826 59.53 -31.78 32.33
N THR A 827 58.35 -32.44 32.49
CA THR A 827 57.75 -33.20 33.64
C THR A 827 56.93 -32.48 34.75
N GLY A 828 55.89 -33.15 35.30
CA GLY A 828 55.15 -32.79 36.53
C GLY A 828 53.60 -32.90 36.49
N THR A 829 52.94 -33.21 37.62
CA THR A 829 51.45 -33.28 37.79
C THR A 829 50.98 -32.81 39.18
N LEU A 830 49.69 -32.44 39.28
CA LEU A 830 48.89 -32.11 40.51
C LEU A 830 49.27 -30.83 41.29
N GLY A 831 48.28 -30.19 41.91
CA GLY A 831 48.48 -29.14 42.94
C GLY A 831 47.46 -28.01 42.92
N ALA A 832 46.98 -27.57 44.09
CA ALA A 832 45.92 -26.57 44.25
C ALA A 832 46.44 -25.15 44.55
N SER A 833 45.49 -24.21 44.57
CA SER A 833 45.46 -22.93 45.34
C SER A 833 46.47 -21.80 45.07
N GLU A 834 45.91 -20.69 44.62
CA GLU A 834 46.10 -19.30 45.10
C GLU A 834 47.39 -18.49 44.88
N ILE A 835 47.16 -17.32 44.26
CA ILE A 835 47.80 -16.01 44.48
C ILE A 835 49.30 -15.87 44.16
N GLY A 836 49.56 -15.25 43.00
CA GLY A 836 50.84 -14.62 42.63
C GLY A 836 50.59 -13.65 41.48
N ALA A 837 50.75 -12.35 41.72
CA ALA A 837 50.32 -11.31 40.76
C ALA A 837 51.40 -10.93 39.73
N VAL A 838 50.96 -10.19 38.70
CA VAL A 838 51.76 -9.65 37.60
C VAL A 838 52.27 -10.81 36.69
N ILE A 839 52.21 -10.77 35.36
CA ILE A 839 52.92 -9.87 34.44
C ILE A 839 52.37 -10.05 33.00
N GLY A 840 52.24 -8.98 32.19
CA GLY A 840 51.97 -9.15 30.74
C GLY A 840 52.02 -7.94 29.78
N THR A 841 52.29 -6.71 30.23
CA THR A 841 52.24 -5.51 29.37
C THR A 841 53.56 -5.22 28.64
N VAL A 842 53.53 -5.02 27.30
CA VAL A 842 54.52 -4.15 26.59
C VAL A 842 54.15 -3.82 25.12
N LEU A 843 53.62 -4.77 24.35
CA LEU A 843 53.67 -4.66 22.87
C LEU A 843 52.80 -3.55 22.24
N GLY A 844 51.62 -3.25 22.80
CA GLY A 844 50.72 -2.23 22.23
C GLY A 844 51.21 -0.77 22.37
N THR A 845 52.11 -0.50 23.31
CA THR A 845 52.53 0.87 23.64
C THR A 845 53.53 1.45 22.62
N ILE A 846 54.27 0.59 21.91
CA ILE A 846 55.43 0.98 21.10
C ILE A 846 55.01 1.71 19.80
N GLU A 847 53.95 1.26 19.12
CA GLU A 847 53.42 1.97 17.94
C GLU A 847 52.84 3.35 18.30
N ILE A 848 52.22 3.49 19.47
CA ILE A 848 51.66 4.76 19.94
C ILE A 848 52.77 5.79 20.14
N ILE A 849 53.89 5.40 20.76
CA ILE A 849 55.08 6.25 20.92
C ILE A 849 55.67 6.63 19.55
N HIS A 850 55.69 5.71 18.59
CA HIS A 850 56.20 5.98 17.24
C HIS A 850 55.33 6.98 16.45
N GLU A 851 54.00 6.90 16.52
CA GLU A 851 53.13 7.90 15.87
C GLU A 851 53.15 9.27 16.56
N ILE A 852 53.41 9.33 17.87
CA ILE A 852 53.65 10.60 18.59
C ILE A 852 54.96 11.23 18.10
N GLY A 853 56.05 10.45 18.03
CA GLY A 853 57.34 10.92 17.50
C GLY A 853 57.29 11.38 16.03
N ALA A 854 56.35 10.85 15.24
CA ALA A 854 56.11 11.30 13.86
C ALA A 854 55.23 12.55 13.75
N ALA A 855 54.55 12.98 14.83
CA ALA A 855 53.64 14.13 14.84
C ALA A 855 54.31 15.45 15.27
N SER A 856 55.55 15.41 15.76
CA SER A 856 56.34 16.62 16.09
C SER A 856 57.03 17.27 14.89
N HIS A 857 56.98 16.65 13.70
CA HIS A 857 57.50 17.24 12.46
C HIS A 857 56.46 18.14 11.78
N GLU A 858 56.93 19.28 11.25
CA GLU A 858 56.11 20.30 10.61
C GLU A 858 55.31 19.82 9.39
N LEU A 859 54.21 20.51 9.14
CA LEU A 859 53.32 20.30 8.00
C LEU A 859 53.93 20.91 6.72
N THR A 860 54.59 20.08 5.91
CA THR A 860 55.20 20.54 4.65
C THR A 860 54.16 21.05 3.64
N ASP A 861 54.50 22.11 2.90
CA ASP A 861 53.62 22.79 1.93
C ASP A 861 53.01 21.81 0.91
N ALA A 862 53.80 20.83 0.45
CA ALA A 862 53.36 19.81 -0.49
C ALA A 862 52.29 18.83 0.08
N LYS A 863 52.10 18.77 1.41
CA LYS A 863 50.96 18.11 2.06
C LYS A 863 49.74 19.04 2.14
N ILE A 864 49.97 20.32 2.42
CA ILE A 864 48.94 21.36 2.56
C ILE A 864 48.27 21.62 1.21
N ALA A 865 49.05 21.97 0.18
CA ALA A 865 48.56 22.23 -1.17
C ALA A 865 47.75 21.05 -1.72
N ARG A 866 48.21 19.81 -1.51
CA ARG A 866 47.47 18.60 -1.91
C ARG A 866 46.14 18.44 -1.17
N ALA A 867 46.07 18.81 0.11
CA ALA A 867 44.82 18.79 0.86
C ALA A 867 43.84 19.86 0.36
N ASP A 868 44.33 21.06 0.00
CA ASP A 868 43.54 22.13 -0.61
C ASP A 868 42.95 21.67 -1.96
N THR A 869 43.77 21.08 -2.85
CA THR A 869 43.29 20.49 -4.12
C THR A 869 42.22 19.43 -3.91
N HIS A 870 42.42 18.52 -2.94
CA HIS A 870 41.44 17.48 -2.62
C HIS A 870 40.12 18.07 -2.09
N ILE A 871 40.17 19.12 -1.27
CA ILE A 871 38.98 19.80 -0.74
C ILE A 871 38.19 20.47 -1.89
N ASN A 872 38.85 21.19 -2.78
CA ASN A 872 38.20 21.86 -3.90
C ASN A 872 37.49 20.84 -4.83
N GLY A 873 38.18 19.76 -5.22
CA GLY A 873 37.58 18.70 -6.03
C GLY A 873 36.42 17.97 -5.33
N MET A 874 36.42 17.86 -3.99
CA MET A 874 35.29 17.27 -3.27
C MET A 874 34.06 18.20 -3.27
N ILE A 875 34.27 19.53 -3.24
CA ILE A 875 33.19 20.53 -3.37
C ILE A 875 32.59 20.48 -4.79
N GLU A 876 33.42 20.37 -5.83
CA GLU A 876 32.99 20.20 -7.23
C GLU A 876 32.14 18.93 -7.40
N VAL A 877 32.61 17.79 -6.87
CA VAL A 877 31.87 16.51 -6.88
C VAL A 877 30.53 16.62 -6.17
N LEU A 878 30.45 17.29 -5.01
CA LEU A 878 29.19 17.46 -4.29
C LEU A 878 28.17 18.28 -5.11
N ASN A 879 28.59 19.42 -5.67
CA ASN A 879 27.70 20.26 -6.49
C ASN A 879 27.19 19.49 -7.72
N ALA A 880 28.09 18.83 -8.48
CA ALA A 880 27.71 18.08 -9.67
C ALA A 880 26.77 16.90 -9.38
N GLN A 881 26.86 16.27 -8.21
CA GLN A 881 25.90 15.25 -7.77
C GLN A 881 24.55 15.85 -7.37
N MET A 882 24.52 17.05 -6.80
CA MET A 882 23.27 17.76 -6.46
C MET A 882 22.51 18.18 -7.72
N ASP A 883 23.20 18.74 -8.73
CA ASP A 883 22.56 19.11 -10.00
C ASP A 883 22.02 17.88 -10.76
N TYR A 884 22.71 16.72 -10.68
CA TYR A 884 22.19 15.45 -11.19
C TYR A 884 20.96 14.95 -10.42
N ILE A 885 20.92 15.13 -9.09
CA ILE A 885 19.75 14.81 -8.27
C ILE A 885 18.56 15.71 -8.60
N ASP A 886 18.77 17.00 -8.82
CA ASP A 886 17.69 17.92 -9.20
C ASP A 886 17.12 17.59 -10.59
N ALA A 887 17.97 17.17 -11.54
CA ALA A 887 17.52 16.62 -12.81
C ALA A 887 16.70 15.31 -12.64
N LEU A 888 17.04 14.48 -11.65
CA LEU A 888 16.25 13.28 -11.32
C LEU A 888 14.93 13.59 -10.60
N PHE A 889 14.85 14.64 -9.76
CA PHE A 889 13.58 15.15 -9.22
C PHE A 889 12.64 15.62 -10.33
N ALA A 890 13.17 16.36 -11.31
CA ALA A 890 12.40 16.78 -12.49
C ALA A 890 11.93 15.59 -13.33
N GLN A 891 12.78 14.59 -13.60
CA GLN A 891 12.43 13.37 -14.34
C GLN A 891 11.43 12.47 -13.59
N ALA A 892 11.37 12.55 -12.26
CA ALA A 892 10.44 11.82 -11.41
C ALA A 892 9.15 12.62 -11.09
N GLU A 893 9.00 13.83 -11.65
CA GLU A 893 7.82 14.67 -11.56
C GLU A 893 7.33 14.86 -10.11
N THR A 894 8.27 15.07 -9.18
CA THR A 894 7.95 15.14 -7.75
C THR A 894 8.81 16.14 -6.98
N GLY A 895 8.23 16.79 -5.97
CA GLY A 895 8.93 17.77 -5.12
C GLY A 895 9.63 17.16 -3.90
N ALA A 896 9.28 15.92 -3.54
CA ALA A 896 9.77 15.23 -2.35
C ALA A 896 9.82 13.72 -2.57
N ILE A 897 10.75 13.05 -1.89
CA ILE A 897 10.87 11.59 -1.90
C ILE A 897 11.41 11.05 -0.56
N ASN A 898 11.59 9.73 -0.41
CA ASN A 898 11.59 9.04 0.90
C ASN A 898 10.35 9.37 1.77
N THR A 899 9.27 9.84 1.14
CA THR A 899 7.94 10.06 1.71
C THR A 899 7.33 8.70 2.05
N TYR A 900 7.17 8.37 3.33
CA TYR A 900 6.72 7.04 3.75
C TYR A 900 5.22 6.82 3.46
N GLN A 901 4.91 6.10 2.39
CA GLN A 901 3.54 5.89 1.89
C GLN A 901 2.73 4.68 2.43
N PRO A 902 3.30 3.58 2.97
CA PRO A 902 2.52 2.39 3.37
C PRO A 902 1.36 2.60 4.36
N LEU A 903 1.32 3.74 5.06
CA LEU A 903 0.26 4.09 6.03
C LEU A 903 -0.39 5.45 5.72
N SER A 904 -0.30 5.93 4.47
CA SER A 904 -0.78 7.26 4.07
C SER A 904 -2.28 7.48 4.32
N LYS A 905 -3.12 6.44 4.22
CA LYS A 905 -4.55 6.46 4.56
C LYS A 905 -4.84 6.67 6.05
N MET A 906 -3.89 6.39 6.96
CA MET A 906 -4.08 6.56 8.41
C MET A 906 -3.33 7.76 8.99
N PHE A 907 -2.16 8.10 8.44
CA PHE A 907 -1.13 8.85 9.16
C PHE A 907 -0.57 10.08 8.40
N GLY A 908 -1.11 10.41 7.23
CA GLY A 908 -0.69 11.57 6.45
C GLY A 908 0.69 11.40 5.79
N ALA A 909 1.14 12.45 5.08
CA ALA A 909 2.38 12.42 4.31
C ALA A 909 3.55 13.08 5.07
N SER A 910 4.58 12.29 5.39
CA SER A 910 5.88 12.84 5.78
C SER A 910 6.48 13.64 4.62
N SER A 911 7.07 14.81 4.92
CA SER A 911 7.56 15.78 3.92
C SER A 911 8.84 15.35 3.18
N GLY A 912 9.53 14.31 3.64
CA GLY A 912 10.61 13.64 2.91
C GLY A 912 11.90 14.44 2.68
N ASP A 913 12.75 13.89 1.81
CA ASP A 913 13.91 14.57 1.23
C ASP A 913 13.48 15.36 -0.02
N THR A 914 13.89 16.62 -0.12
CA THR A 914 13.57 17.54 -1.22
C THR A 914 14.86 18.16 -1.78
N PRO A 915 14.84 18.76 -2.98
CA PRO A 915 15.95 19.56 -3.50
C PRO A 915 16.53 20.54 -2.46
N GLN A 916 15.66 21.24 -1.74
CA GLN A 916 16.04 22.26 -0.76
C GLN A 916 16.63 21.66 0.52
N THR A 917 16.06 20.55 1.04
CA THR A 917 16.62 19.92 2.25
C THR A 917 17.94 19.20 1.98
N LEU A 918 18.14 18.68 0.76
CA LEU A 918 19.41 18.09 0.32
C LEU A 918 20.48 19.15 0.04
N ARG A 919 20.16 20.25 -0.68
CA ARG A 919 21.07 21.39 -0.84
C ARG A 919 21.53 21.95 0.51
N LYS A 920 20.62 22.11 1.48
CA LYS A 920 20.96 22.56 2.85
C LYS A 920 21.89 21.59 3.61
N ARG A 921 21.76 20.26 3.40
CA ARG A 921 22.72 19.27 3.96
C ARG A 921 24.08 19.38 3.27
N MET A 922 24.11 19.58 1.96
CA MET A 922 25.34 19.77 1.17
C MET A 922 26.10 21.03 1.60
N GLU A 923 25.41 22.15 1.80
CA GLU A 923 25.99 23.42 2.28
C GLU A 923 26.71 23.25 3.63
N VAL A 924 26.14 22.49 4.56
CA VAL A 924 26.78 22.17 5.86
C VAL A 924 28.06 21.34 5.66
N THR A 925 28.04 20.34 4.77
CA THR A 925 29.23 19.54 4.42
C THR A 925 30.31 20.39 3.74
N ILE A 926 29.94 21.27 2.80
CA ILE A 926 30.86 22.20 2.14
C ILE A 926 31.42 23.23 3.14
N GLY A 927 30.61 23.71 4.09
CA GLY A 927 31.06 24.58 5.18
C GLY A 927 32.13 23.93 6.05
N GLN A 928 31.97 22.65 6.39
CA GLN A 928 32.99 21.88 7.11
C GLN A 928 34.27 21.70 6.29
N LEU A 929 34.17 21.42 4.99
CA LEU A 929 35.34 21.35 4.10
C LEU A 929 36.10 22.69 4.03
N LYS A 930 35.39 23.81 3.87
CA LYS A 930 35.97 25.16 3.86
C LYS A 930 36.60 25.53 5.21
N LEU A 931 36.02 25.10 6.33
CA LEU A 931 36.65 25.25 7.65
C LEU A 931 37.96 24.46 7.74
N THR A 932 38.00 23.21 7.25
CA THR A 932 39.25 22.42 7.16
C THR A 932 40.30 23.12 6.28
N GLN A 933 39.87 23.74 5.17
CA GLN A 933 40.74 24.53 4.28
C GLN A 933 41.30 25.78 4.98
N SER A 934 40.49 26.47 5.77
CA SER A 934 40.92 27.60 6.60
C SER A 934 41.80 27.22 7.79
N MET A 935 41.81 25.93 8.19
CA MET A 935 42.75 25.39 9.21
C MET A 935 44.03 24.80 8.60
N LEU A 936 44.07 24.65 7.27
CA LEU A 936 45.26 24.25 6.50
C LEU A 936 46.15 25.45 6.14
N ARG A 937 45.54 26.63 6.05
CA ARG A 937 46.18 27.93 5.91
C ARG A 937 46.44 28.56 7.29
#